data_AF-U9WG55-F1
#
_entry.id   AF-U9WG55-F1
#
_cell.length_a   1.000
_cell.length_b   1.000
_cell.length_c   1.000
_cell.angle_alpha   90.00
_cell.angle_beta   90.00
_cell.angle_gamma   90.00
#
_symmetry.space_group_name_H-M   'P 1'
#
loop_
_entity.id
_entity.type
_entity.pdbx_description
1 polymer ?
#
loop_
_entity_poly.entity_id
_entity_poly.type
_entity_poly.pdbx_seq_one_letter_code
_entity_poly.pdbx_strand_id
1 'polypeptide(L)'
;MAPRAKAQVVSAQDSVQTQVVQQDNQFVILGGTTADDGSLLFHSFEQFDLGRNQIAEFQIAPNIETVFSRITNGVPSRIDGMIDLGSSLANLYLMNPAGVLFGADAAFNLAGDFTAVTAERLAFEQGDFGLIGSPRDVQGNILQLYFNSDTPGTIVNLGDLRVGSNRSLSLIGHSVVNQGTLSGGTIDIVAVGSHQEVTLANGLQFTPAASAQILPPWLSATGAEHASEIEIQPDGSLRLTGSYLSEIPAGTALIGGELITTGSPDRIRILGDYIATVGARLATAGGGQILIGCDSQGEGTLPTTRSIFIDAASTLTADGELGGQIVIGADGLTQFMGAISAQGDVAGGTVEISGQGQLDFSGLVDLRSRGTPGTLLLDSEDINIRAGSDPGNIGTNGDQGLYEDTLESSILGDINVVLQADNSITIAPLSDGELTFAPGTGRINLLADADGDGQGRVAIAPNNRLSAPGRDIFVTAAEISVGDFNTSNFSSIDNAEHGGHICLIATHGNIVGGELMSMARGTLNNRGNGGDITLSAAEAITVDNIMTVASALSNSGNAGEITLTTQTGPISTGRLNASTAGNNNIGAGGNITLGAVDNISTGDITTSANATTNNSGQGGNILLTSQMANISTASLAADTVANSSNTGNSGSIVLEASAGAINSQQITATAVSPDAAATQGGDIQINADGAIVIDFINAMGQGQGGDIDVATQQSFRATDAIANLGASLLTTGDGTIDITYNSDPKIAFTLGDSETNGTVGSITTGIDTLTAPQTVAQAVQLESIELNNLFESLSGPSMGFGPAAPVAQTNPTATEPQISPILESLDSLELLNLETLNLFNNAQREITDNTHNHQERTISNSELIWAQIEMAFSHEFAKALNLPMPALPSLPSTQQTLRQVNEAQNIGPALLYVRLKDTHIELVLIKGDGAPVYRPVAATAAEVQAVVATFHQTITNPMLRPAQYLPAAQQLYDWLIRPMLDDLETANIDHIGFVLDSGLRSLPMAALHDGQRFLVENYSLGVLPSAGLTSLEPSLKLLSDQSEQQATLAMGVANFGNQADLAAVPFELELASQRQHDERYLDHDATLTALRQRLERGHFTNVHLATHAVFQPGSLENSYVQLWDQTISLEQLQQFPLDRVDFLILSACATALGDPTAEFGFAGLAVNVGVQTALASLWSISDEGTLGLMSEFYRALEQPGTRSAALRQAQLAMIQGHVGIADGTVYGAGARTVGHLPELSTSGHWDFSHPAYWSGFVMIGNPW
;
A
#
# COMPACT_ATOMS: atom_id res chain seq x y z
N MET A 1 -4.41 -2.16 -59.72
CA MET A 1 -3.30 -3.15 -59.65
C MET A 1 -2.20 -2.69 -60.59
N ALA A 2 -1.14 -2.09 -60.06
CA ALA A 2 0.10 -1.94 -60.82
C ALA A 2 0.74 -3.34 -60.99
N PRO A 3 1.41 -3.63 -62.12
CA PRO A 3 2.03 -4.93 -62.35
C PRO A 3 3.14 -5.18 -61.31
N ARG A 4 3.08 -6.30 -60.59
CA ARG A 4 4.13 -6.77 -59.68
C ARG A 4 5.47 -6.79 -60.43
N ALA A 5 6.49 -6.09 -59.93
CA ALA A 5 7.85 -6.21 -60.44
C ALA A 5 8.33 -7.67 -60.30
N LYS A 6 9.12 -8.16 -61.26
CA LYS A 6 9.73 -9.50 -61.14
C LYS A 6 10.75 -9.48 -60.00
N ALA A 7 10.76 -10.51 -59.16
CA ALA A 7 11.80 -10.69 -58.15
C ALA A 7 13.18 -10.73 -58.81
N GLN A 8 14.12 -9.95 -58.26
CA GLN A 8 15.46 -9.74 -58.79
C GLN A 8 16.43 -9.31 -57.68
N VAL A 9 17.68 -9.76 -57.78
CA VAL A 9 18.80 -9.28 -56.97
C VAL A 9 19.69 -8.41 -57.86
N VAL A 10 19.84 -7.13 -57.51
CA VAL A 10 20.54 -6.11 -58.30
C VAL A 10 21.65 -5.48 -57.46
N SER A 11 22.90 -5.63 -57.89
CA SER A 11 24.06 -5.00 -57.24
C SER A 11 23.99 -3.47 -57.33
N ALA A 12 24.31 -2.77 -56.23
CA ALA A 12 24.43 -1.32 -56.24
C ALA A 12 25.68 -0.87 -57.02
N GLN A 13 25.56 0.24 -57.76
CA GLN A 13 26.70 0.88 -58.43
C GLN A 13 27.42 1.82 -57.46
N ASP A 14 28.09 1.26 -56.44
CA ASP A 14 28.79 2.01 -55.41
C ASP A 14 30.23 1.50 -55.14
N SER A 15 30.87 2.02 -54.09
CA SER A 15 32.24 1.67 -53.73
C SER A 15 32.41 0.26 -53.18
N VAL A 16 31.33 -0.48 -52.90
CA VAL A 16 31.37 -1.81 -52.26
C VAL A 16 31.67 -2.92 -53.29
N GLN A 17 31.59 -2.63 -54.59
CA GLN A 17 32.00 -3.54 -55.69
C GLN A 17 31.31 -4.92 -55.66
N THR A 18 30.03 -4.97 -55.28
CA THR A 18 29.24 -6.21 -55.33
C THR A 18 28.92 -6.60 -56.76
N GLN A 19 29.02 -7.89 -57.09
CA GLN A 19 28.65 -8.43 -58.39
C GLN A 19 27.59 -9.51 -58.21
N VAL A 20 26.55 -9.46 -59.03
CA VAL A 20 25.48 -10.47 -59.04
C VAL A 20 25.43 -11.11 -60.42
N VAL A 21 25.63 -12.42 -60.47
CA VAL A 21 25.54 -13.22 -61.69
C VAL A 21 24.34 -14.13 -61.59
N GLN A 22 23.30 -13.84 -62.38
CA GLN A 22 22.13 -14.71 -62.45
C GLN A 22 22.39 -15.91 -63.38
N GLN A 23 22.20 -17.11 -62.86
CA GLN A 23 22.23 -18.40 -63.55
C GLN A 23 20.89 -19.10 -63.32
N ASP A 24 19.98 -19.02 -64.31
CA ASP A 24 18.60 -19.50 -64.17
C ASP A 24 17.88 -18.92 -62.94
N ASN A 25 17.59 -19.75 -61.93
CA ASN A 25 16.95 -19.36 -60.68
C ASN A 25 17.96 -19.01 -59.57
N GLN A 26 19.26 -19.09 -59.83
CA GLN A 26 20.32 -18.83 -58.85
C GLN A 26 20.98 -17.47 -59.11
N PHE A 27 21.08 -16.64 -58.09
CA PHE A 27 21.82 -15.40 -58.07
C PHE A 27 23.13 -15.62 -57.32
N VAL A 28 24.23 -15.79 -58.06
CA VAL A 28 25.56 -15.97 -57.48
C VAL A 28 26.13 -14.59 -57.14
N ILE A 29 26.35 -14.35 -55.86
CA ILE A 29 26.86 -13.08 -55.31
C ILE A 29 28.37 -13.22 -55.11
N LEU A 30 29.11 -12.35 -55.79
CA LEU A 30 30.57 -12.34 -55.88
C LEU A 30 31.11 -10.94 -55.54
N GLY A 31 32.42 -10.85 -55.34
CA GLY A 31 33.10 -9.57 -55.09
C GLY A 31 32.79 -9.05 -53.69
N GLY A 32 32.41 -7.79 -53.59
CA GLY A 32 32.28 -7.10 -52.30
C GLY A 32 33.59 -6.43 -51.88
N THR A 33 33.53 -5.71 -50.76
CA THR A 33 34.70 -5.04 -50.17
C THR A 33 34.93 -5.60 -48.79
N THR A 34 36.18 -5.96 -48.47
CA THR A 34 36.55 -6.43 -47.13
C THR A 34 37.02 -5.28 -46.25
N ALA A 35 36.83 -5.41 -44.94
CA ALA A 35 37.54 -4.59 -43.95
C ALA A 35 39.06 -4.77 -44.06
N ASP A 36 39.82 -3.89 -43.42
CA ASP A 36 41.29 -3.88 -43.49
C ASP A 36 41.94 -5.13 -42.85
N ASP A 37 41.27 -5.73 -41.87
CA ASP A 37 41.70 -6.97 -41.21
C ASP A 37 41.30 -8.24 -42.00
N GLY A 38 40.47 -8.08 -43.04
CA GLY A 38 39.96 -9.16 -43.87
C GLY A 38 38.96 -10.09 -43.18
N SER A 39 38.42 -9.74 -42.01
CA SER A 39 37.46 -10.57 -41.27
C SER A 39 36.00 -10.28 -41.68
N LEU A 40 35.70 -9.03 -42.07
CA LEU A 40 34.36 -8.57 -42.45
C LEU A 40 34.25 -8.41 -43.97
N LEU A 41 33.15 -8.90 -44.55
CA LEU A 41 32.82 -8.74 -45.98
C LEU A 41 31.55 -7.90 -46.14
N PHE A 42 31.61 -6.86 -46.97
CA PHE A 42 30.48 -5.98 -47.23
C PHE A 42 29.97 -6.16 -48.67
N HIS A 43 28.65 -6.26 -48.79
CA HIS A 43 27.88 -6.26 -50.02
C HIS A 43 26.84 -5.13 -50.02
N SER A 44 26.56 -4.60 -51.21
CA SER A 44 25.61 -3.51 -51.41
C SER A 44 24.72 -3.78 -52.63
N PHE A 45 23.42 -3.66 -52.43
CA PHE A 45 22.39 -3.94 -53.42
C PHE A 45 21.49 -2.72 -53.60
N GLU A 46 21.08 -2.49 -54.86
CA GLU A 46 19.96 -1.60 -55.14
C GLU A 46 18.66 -2.30 -54.75
N GLN A 47 18.51 -3.59 -55.08
CA GLN A 47 17.32 -4.38 -54.79
C GLN A 47 17.72 -5.82 -54.43
N PHE A 48 17.03 -6.41 -53.45
CA PHE A 48 17.27 -7.79 -53.02
C PHE A 48 15.92 -8.49 -52.81
N ASP A 49 15.36 -9.02 -53.90
CA ASP A 49 14.13 -9.82 -53.88
C ASP A 49 14.39 -11.23 -54.39
N LEU A 50 13.82 -12.21 -53.72
CA LEU A 50 13.82 -13.62 -54.12
C LEU A 50 12.38 -14.11 -54.27
N GLY A 51 12.08 -14.71 -55.41
CA GLY A 51 10.85 -15.44 -55.65
C GLY A 51 11.00 -16.93 -55.32
N ARG A 52 9.87 -17.64 -55.36
CA ARG A 52 9.82 -19.09 -55.12
C ARG A 52 10.82 -19.86 -55.98
N ASN A 53 11.56 -20.76 -55.34
CA ASN A 53 12.63 -21.58 -55.93
C ASN A 53 13.86 -20.79 -56.42
N GLN A 54 13.99 -19.51 -56.11
CA GLN A 54 15.22 -18.76 -56.36
C GLN A 54 16.18 -18.89 -55.19
N ILE A 55 17.48 -18.82 -55.47
CA ILE A 55 18.56 -18.95 -54.49
C ILE A 55 19.48 -17.74 -54.62
N ALA A 56 19.77 -17.05 -53.53
CA ALA A 56 20.90 -16.12 -53.43
C ALA A 56 22.09 -16.85 -52.80
N GLU A 57 23.10 -17.17 -53.60
CA GLU A 57 24.30 -17.89 -53.15
C GLU A 57 25.47 -16.92 -52.97
N PHE A 58 25.95 -16.76 -51.74
CA PHE A 58 27.12 -15.96 -51.42
C PHE A 58 28.40 -16.80 -51.50
N GLN A 59 29.35 -16.38 -52.34
CA GLN A 59 30.67 -17.02 -52.40
C GLN A 59 31.61 -16.37 -51.38
N ILE A 60 31.83 -17.06 -50.27
CA ILE A 60 32.57 -16.53 -49.11
C ILE A 60 33.97 -17.16 -49.02
N ALA A 61 34.99 -16.33 -48.81
CA ALA A 61 36.34 -16.79 -48.55
C ALA A 61 36.47 -17.36 -47.11
N PRO A 62 37.31 -18.38 -46.87
CA PRO A 62 37.35 -19.07 -45.57
C PRO A 62 37.72 -18.21 -44.34
N ASN A 63 38.34 -17.04 -44.56
CA ASN A 63 38.77 -16.12 -43.49
C ASN A 63 37.70 -15.09 -43.10
N ILE A 64 36.55 -15.06 -43.78
CA ILE A 64 35.46 -14.13 -43.46
C ILE A 64 34.66 -14.67 -42.28
N GLU A 65 34.48 -13.83 -41.26
CA GLU A 65 33.71 -14.11 -40.06
C GLU A 65 32.28 -13.58 -40.15
N THR A 66 32.06 -12.42 -40.78
CA THR A 66 30.73 -11.82 -40.93
C THR A 66 30.55 -11.17 -42.30
N VAL A 67 29.37 -11.36 -42.88
CA VAL A 67 28.92 -10.74 -44.13
C VAL A 67 27.85 -9.70 -43.83
N PHE A 68 28.05 -8.47 -44.26
CA PHE A 68 27.09 -7.37 -44.18
C PHE A 68 26.51 -7.09 -45.55
N SER A 69 25.18 -7.13 -45.71
CA SER A 69 24.48 -6.86 -46.95
C SER A 69 23.51 -5.70 -46.77
N ARG A 70 23.76 -4.54 -47.40
CA ARG A 70 22.85 -3.38 -47.36
C ARG A 70 22.00 -3.23 -48.62
N ILE A 71 20.76 -2.78 -48.47
CA ILE A 71 19.83 -2.44 -49.56
C ILE A 71 19.56 -0.93 -49.54
N THR A 72 19.64 -0.28 -50.69
CA THR A 72 19.79 1.19 -50.79
C THR A 72 18.68 1.93 -51.56
N ASN A 73 17.76 1.23 -52.23
CA ASN A 73 16.73 1.89 -53.07
C ASN A 73 15.50 2.43 -52.30
N GLY A 74 15.44 2.23 -50.97
CA GLY A 74 14.31 2.66 -50.15
C GLY A 74 13.03 1.83 -50.33
N VAL A 75 13.13 0.61 -50.85
CA VAL A 75 12.00 -0.32 -51.02
C VAL A 75 12.21 -1.57 -50.14
N PRO A 76 11.17 -2.10 -49.47
CA PRO A 76 11.29 -3.32 -48.67
C PRO A 76 11.75 -4.52 -49.51
N SER A 77 12.57 -5.39 -48.91
CA SER A 77 13.01 -6.65 -49.55
C SER A 77 11.94 -7.72 -49.41
N ARG A 78 11.59 -8.41 -50.50
CA ARG A 78 10.70 -9.59 -50.48
C ARG A 78 11.49 -10.86 -50.77
N ILE A 79 11.63 -11.72 -49.77
CA ILE A 79 12.40 -12.96 -49.81
C ILE A 79 11.44 -14.14 -49.69
N ASP A 80 11.16 -14.82 -50.79
CA ASP A 80 10.28 -15.99 -50.89
C ASP A 80 11.05 -17.19 -51.48
N GLY A 81 12.36 -17.25 -51.21
CA GLY A 81 13.32 -18.23 -51.71
C GLY A 81 14.47 -18.45 -50.73
N MET A 82 15.56 -19.07 -51.17
CA MET A 82 16.65 -19.48 -50.27
C MET A 82 17.81 -18.49 -50.25
N ILE A 83 18.32 -18.15 -49.06
CA ILE A 83 19.63 -17.51 -48.88
C ILE A 83 20.65 -18.60 -48.50
N ASP A 84 21.76 -18.67 -49.24
CA ASP A 84 22.73 -19.75 -49.16
C ASP A 84 24.17 -19.23 -49.01
N LEU A 85 24.82 -19.58 -47.90
CA LEU A 85 26.25 -19.33 -47.64
C LEU A 85 27.10 -20.62 -47.72
N GLY A 86 26.50 -21.70 -48.20
CA GLY A 86 27.11 -23.02 -48.31
C GLY A 86 27.54 -23.56 -46.94
N SER A 87 28.77 -24.08 -46.86
CA SER A 87 29.35 -24.59 -45.62
C SER A 87 30.13 -23.53 -44.83
N SER A 88 30.01 -22.24 -45.17
CA SER A 88 30.70 -21.16 -44.47
C SER A 88 30.16 -21.01 -43.04
N LEU A 89 31.06 -20.78 -42.07
CA LEU A 89 30.69 -20.48 -40.69
C LEU A 89 30.43 -18.98 -40.46
N ALA A 90 30.49 -18.16 -41.52
CA ALA A 90 30.30 -16.72 -41.42
C ALA A 90 28.87 -16.37 -41.00
N ASN A 91 28.74 -15.32 -40.18
CA ASN A 91 27.47 -14.71 -39.82
C ASN A 91 26.95 -13.84 -40.97
N LEU A 92 25.64 -13.63 -41.07
CA LEU A 92 25.02 -12.78 -42.09
C LEU A 92 24.13 -11.70 -41.47
N TYR A 93 24.46 -10.44 -41.77
CA TYR A 93 23.63 -9.27 -41.51
C TYR A 93 22.96 -8.79 -42.81
N LEU A 94 21.63 -8.79 -42.83
CA LEU A 94 20.81 -8.25 -43.91
C LEU A 94 20.17 -6.93 -43.47
N MET A 95 20.62 -5.82 -44.03
CA MET A 95 20.24 -4.47 -43.65
C MET A 95 19.34 -3.83 -44.72
N ASN A 96 18.08 -3.56 -44.38
CA ASN A 96 17.17 -2.79 -45.23
C ASN A 96 16.27 -1.88 -44.38
N PRO A 97 16.54 -0.56 -44.32
CA PRO A 97 15.72 0.38 -43.56
C PRO A 97 14.26 0.47 -43.99
N ALA A 98 13.94 0.11 -45.24
CA ALA A 98 12.56 0.07 -45.71
C ALA A 98 11.78 -1.16 -45.23
N GLY A 99 12.46 -2.18 -44.67
CA GLY A 99 11.85 -3.40 -44.16
C GLY A 99 12.18 -4.66 -44.97
N VAL A 100 11.77 -5.81 -44.43
CA VAL A 100 12.03 -7.14 -45.02
C VAL A 100 10.83 -8.06 -44.80
N LEU A 101 10.34 -8.68 -45.87
CA LEU A 101 9.30 -9.71 -45.85
C LEU A 101 9.90 -11.06 -46.21
N PHE A 102 9.96 -11.97 -45.25
CA PHE A 102 10.22 -13.39 -45.48
C PHE A 102 8.88 -14.09 -45.77
N GLY A 103 8.69 -14.53 -47.01
CA GLY A 103 7.52 -15.29 -47.46
C GLY A 103 7.53 -16.73 -46.97
N ALA A 104 6.44 -17.45 -47.24
CA ALA A 104 6.24 -18.82 -46.76
C ALA A 104 7.25 -19.84 -47.30
N ASP A 105 7.86 -19.57 -48.47
CA ASP A 105 8.90 -20.42 -49.06
C ASP A 105 10.33 -19.90 -48.74
N ALA A 106 10.48 -18.90 -47.86
CA ALA A 106 11.78 -18.42 -47.41
C ALA A 106 12.53 -19.49 -46.60
N ALA A 107 13.80 -19.69 -46.91
CA ALA A 107 14.65 -20.67 -46.22
C ALA A 107 16.11 -20.22 -46.16
N PHE A 108 16.86 -20.76 -45.20
CA PHE A 108 18.26 -20.48 -44.99
C PHE A 108 19.11 -21.75 -45.12
N ASN A 109 20.24 -21.63 -45.82
CA ASN A 109 21.37 -22.56 -45.71
C ASN A 109 22.56 -21.79 -45.11
N LEU A 110 22.55 -21.68 -43.78
CA LEU A 110 23.48 -20.88 -42.98
C LEU A 110 24.03 -21.72 -41.82
N ALA A 111 25.35 -21.77 -41.65
CA ALA A 111 25.99 -22.43 -40.50
C ALA A 111 26.44 -21.47 -39.39
N GLY A 112 26.44 -20.16 -39.66
CA GLY A 112 26.66 -19.07 -38.71
C GLY A 112 25.36 -18.44 -38.21
N ASP A 113 25.48 -17.29 -37.54
CA ASP A 113 24.35 -16.49 -37.04
C ASP A 113 23.67 -15.70 -38.17
N PHE A 114 22.40 -15.36 -37.99
CA PHE A 114 21.65 -14.53 -38.91
C PHE A 114 21.04 -13.32 -38.20
N THR A 115 21.13 -12.15 -38.82
CA THR A 115 20.49 -10.92 -38.34
C THR A 115 19.86 -10.17 -39.50
N ALA A 116 18.55 -9.90 -39.41
CA ALA A 116 17.87 -8.93 -40.27
C ALA A 116 17.67 -7.63 -39.49
N VAL A 117 18.03 -6.49 -40.09
CA VAL A 117 18.03 -5.19 -39.40
C VAL A 117 17.47 -4.06 -40.26
N THR A 118 16.63 -3.18 -39.69
CA THR A 118 16.11 -1.98 -40.39
C THR A 118 16.79 -0.68 -39.95
N ALA A 119 17.89 -0.75 -39.20
CA ALA A 119 18.70 0.42 -38.87
C ALA A 119 19.28 1.05 -40.14
N GLU A 120 19.43 2.36 -40.19
CA GLU A 120 20.05 3.08 -41.32
C GLU A 120 21.58 3.08 -41.24
N ARG A 121 22.13 2.80 -40.04
CA ARG A 121 23.56 2.81 -39.76
C ARG A 121 23.94 1.84 -38.65
N LEU A 122 25.09 1.19 -38.81
CA LEU A 122 25.77 0.33 -37.84
C LEU A 122 27.10 1.02 -37.45
N ALA A 123 27.34 1.28 -36.17
CA ALA A 123 28.65 1.76 -35.70
C ALA A 123 29.46 0.62 -35.10
N PHE A 124 30.74 0.59 -35.45
CA PHE A 124 31.71 -0.41 -35.00
C PHE A 124 32.69 0.22 -34.00
N GLU A 125 33.56 -0.59 -33.40
CA GLU A 125 34.67 -0.10 -32.56
C GLU A 125 35.54 0.95 -33.27
N GLN A 126 35.73 0.77 -34.59
CA GLN A 126 36.28 1.78 -35.47
C GLN A 126 35.40 1.86 -36.72
N GLY A 127 34.97 3.08 -37.09
CA GLY A 127 34.19 3.34 -38.30
C GLY A 127 32.70 3.00 -38.19
N ASP A 128 31.98 3.29 -39.27
CA ASP A 128 30.54 3.05 -39.40
C ASP A 128 30.16 2.55 -40.81
N PHE A 129 29.04 1.84 -40.87
CA PHE A 129 28.48 1.33 -42.12
C PHE A 129 26.99 1.62 -42.19
N GLY A 130 26.57 2.45 -43.15
CA GLY A 130 25.16 2.82 -43.35
C GLY A 130 24.72 2.77 -44.81
N LEU A 131 23.64 3.47 -45.16
CA LEU A 131 23.10 3.54 -46.52
C LEU A 131 24.07 4.14 -47.56
N ILE A 132 25.00 5.00 -47.12
CA ILE A 132 26.01 5.65 -47.94
C ILE A 132 27.40 5.46 -47.32
N GLY A 133 28.46 5.55 -48.12
CA GLY A 133 29.85 5.44 -47.66
C GLY A 133 30.53 4.11 -48.00
N SER A 134 31.86 4.10 -47.87
CA SER A 134 32.75 2.97 -48.11
C SER A 134 33.11 2.30 -46.78
N PRO A 135 33.13 0.97 -46.67
CA PRO A 135 33.49 0.25 -45.43
C PRO A 135 35.02 0.22 -45.17
N ARG A 136 35.75 1.25 -45.61
CA ARG A 136 37.20 1.38 -45.35
C ARG A 136 37.34 1.98 -43.94
N ASP A 137 38.30 1.50 -43.17
CA ASP A 137 38.51 1.85 -41.76
C ASP A 137 37.42 1.32 -40.78
N VAL A 138 36.61 0.34 -41.19
CA VAL A 138 35.67 -0.37 -40.30
C VAL A 138 36.37 -1.57 -39.65
N GLN A 139 36.45 -1.62 -38.31
CA GLN A 139 37.07 -2.72 -37.56
C GLN A 139 36.35 -3.00 -36.24
N GLY A 140 36.44 -4.25 -35.77
CA GLY A 140 35.93 -4.70 -34.48
C GLY A 140 34.44 -5.06 -34.49
N ASN A 141 33.84 -5.16 -33.30
CA ASN A 141 32.43 -5.52 -33.14
C ASN A 141 31.51 -4.32 -33.39
N ILE A 142 30.24 -4.60 -33.70
CA ILE A 142 29.20 -3.58 -33.74
C ILE A 142 28.93 -3.11 -32.30
N LEU A 143 29.00 -1.80 -32.07
CA LEU A 143 28.70 -1.18 -30.78
C LEU A 143 27.27 -0.63 -30.74
N GLN A 144 26.78 -0.08 -31.85
CA GLN A 144 25.48 0.60 -31.89
C GLN A 144 24.75 0.45 -33.23
N LEU A 145 23.42 0.44 -33.18
CA LEU A 145 22.50 0.49 -34.32
C LEU A 145 21.69 1.79 -34.25
N TYR A 146 21.55 2.51 -35.37
CA TYR A 146 20.80 3.77 -35.42
C TYR A 146 19.52 3.61 -36.22
N PHE A 147 18.39 3.98 -35.62
CA PHE A 147 17.03 3.93 -36.18
C PHE A 147 16.48 5.36 -36.28
N ASN A 148 16.86 6.09 -37.33
CA ASN A 148 16.61 7.53 -37.51
C ASN A 148 15.68 7.84 -38.68
N SER A 149 14.73 6.95 -39.00
CA SER A 149 13.81 7.12 -40.14
C SER A 149 12.47 7.73 -39.73
N ASP A 150 12.01 8.69 -40.54
CA ASP A 150 10.63 9.22 -40.54
C ASP A 150 9.63 8.24 -41.18
N THR A 151 10.12 7.24 -41.92
CA THR A 151 9.33 6.17 -42.56
C THR A 151 9.81 4.81 -42.03
N PRO A 152 9.27 4.33 -40.90
CA PRO A 152 9.78 3.14 -40.22
C PRO A 152 9.62 1.88 -41.08
N GLY A 153 10.67 1.06 -41.16
CA GLY A 153 10.63 -0.24 -41.85
C GLY A 153 10.17 -1.38 -40.94
N THR A 154 9.32 -2.27 -41.46
CA THR A 154 8.85 -3.46 -40.74
C THR A 154 9.54 -4.73 -41.23
N ILE A 155 9.90 -5.63 -40.31
CA ILE A 155 10.31 -6.99 -40.63
C ILE A 155 9.13 -7.94 -40.41
N VAL A 156 8.80 -8.76 -41.42
CA VAL A 156 7.74 -9.77 -41.34
C VAL A 156 8.30 -11.14 -41.68
N ASN A 157 8.06 -12.12 -40.81
CA ASN A 157 8.34 -13.52 -41.09
C ASN A 157 7.07 -14.35 -41.23
N LEU A 158 6.85 -14.92 -42.42
CA LEU A 158 5.83 -15.93 -42.71
C LEU A 158 6.42 -17.32 -43.01
N GLY A 159 7.76 -17.44 -43.02
CA GLY A 159 8.48 -18.65 -43.42
C GLY A 159 9.05 -19.44 -42.24
N ASP A 160 9.81 -20.49 -42.56
CA ASP A 160 10.48 -21.37 -41.60
C ASP A 160 11.99 -21.07 -41.61
N LEU A 161 12.40 -20.10 -40.78
CA LEU A 161 13.76 -19.59 -40.74
C LEU A 161 14.56 -20.33 -39.67
N ARG A 162 15.58 -21.07 -40.09
CA ARG A 162 16.37 -21.92 -39.20
C ARG A 162 17.86 -21.65 -39.35
N VAL A 163 18.54 -21.58 -38.20
CA VAL A 163 20.00 -21.60 -38.09
C VAL A 163 20.44 -22.81 -37.25
N GLY A 164 21.74 -23.05 -37.13
CA GLY A 164 22.27 -24.15 -36.32
C GLY A 164 21.89 -24.06 -34.83
N SER A 165 21.92 -25.18 -34.12
CA SER A 165 21.44 -25.30 -32.73
C SER A 165 22.14 -24.43 -31.70
N ASN A 166 23.36 -23.97 -32.00
CA ASN A 166 24.16 -23.09 -31.14
C ASN A 166 24.39 -21.72 -31.77
N ARG A 167 23.48 -21.31 -32.67
CA ARG A 167 23.55 -20.06 -33.42
C ARG A 167 22.41 -19.13 -33.06
N SER A 168 22.61 -17.85 -33.31
CA SER A 168 21.64 -16.80 -33.05
C SER A 168 20.87 -16.43 -34.30
N LEU A 169 19.56 -16.24 -34.14
CA LEU A 169 18.67 -15.70 -35.17
C LEU A 169 18.00 -14.45 -34.60
N SER A 170 18.34 -13.29 -35.14
CA SER A 170 17.86 -12.00 -34.65
C SER A 170 17.08 -11.24 -35.73
N LEU A 171 15.90 -10.75 -35.39
CA LEU A 171 15.10 -9.83 -36.21
C LEU A 171 14.98 -8.49 -35.45
N ILE A 172 15.62 -7.44 -35.96
CA ILE A 172 15.73 -6.14 -35.28
C ILE A 172 15.19 -5.03 -36.20
N GLY A 173 13.95 -4.61 -35.99
CA GLY A 173 13.27 -3.66 -36.88
C GLY A 173 12.63 -2.50 -36.14
N HIS A 174 12.10 -1.51 -36.87
CA HIS A 174 11.22 -0.53 -36.22
C HIS A 174 9.93 -1.21 -35.72
N SER A 175 9.40 -2.13 -36.51
CA SER A 175 8.37 -3.08 -36.06
C SER A 175 8.77 -4.48 -36.53
N VAL A 176 8.42 -5.50 -35.75
CA VAL A 176 8.70 -6.90 -36.11
C VAL A 176 7.44 -7.73 -35.95
N VAL A 177 7.14 -8.54 -36.97
CA VAL A 177 5.99 -9.43 -36.96
C VAL A 177 6.39 -10.85 -37.34
N ASN A 178 6.10 -11.81 -36.47
CA ASN A 178 6.31 -13.22 -36.76
C ASN A 178 4.97 -13.95 -36.87
N GLN A 179 4.78 -14.73 -37.92
CA GLN A 179 3.68 -15.69 -38.08
C GLN A 179 4.18 -17.07 -38.55
N GLY A 180 5.45 -17.16 -38.93
CA GLY A 180 6.14 -18.40 -39.29
C GLY A 180 6.89 -19.03 -38.11
N THR A 181 7.93 -19.79 -38.42
CA THR A 181 8.79 -20.46 -37.44
C THR A 181 10.17 -19.81 -37.43
N LEU A 182 10.70 -19.51 -36.24
CA LEU A 182 12.11 -19.20 -36.02
C LEU A 182 12.75 -20.32 -35.21
N SER A 183 13.92 -20.81 -35.63
CA SER A 183 14.67 -21.80 -34.85
C SER A 183 16.18 -21.55 -34.83
N GLY A 184 16.77 -21.68 -33.64
CA GLY A 184 18.20 -21.48 -33.38
C GLY A 184 18.59 -21.93 -31.97
N GLY A 185 19.73 -21.51 -31.46
CA GLY A 185 20.03 -21.56 -30.02
C GLY A 185 19.45 -20.32 -29.32
N THR A 186 19.82 -19.15 -29.81
CA THR A 186 19.24 -17.87 -29.35
C THR A 186 18.31 -17.30 -30.41
N ILE A 187 17.13 -16.84 -29.99
CA ILE A 187 16.18 -16.13 -30.83
C ILE A 187 15.94 -14.75 -30.23
N ASP A 188 16.24 -13.69 -30.98
CA ASP A 188 15.99 -12.30 -30.58
C ASP A 188 14.98 -11.65 -31.54
N ILE A 189 13.88 -11.14 -31.01
CA ILE A 189 12.95 -10.26 -31.72
C ILE A 189 12.96 -8.90 -31.02
N VAL A 190 13.34 -7.85 -31.75
CA VAL A 190 13.54 -6.52 -31.19
C VAL A 190 12.84 -5.49 -32.07
N ALA A 191 11.81 -4.84 -31.54
CA ALA A 191 11.15 -3.71 -32.15
C ALA A 191 11.65 -2.41 -31.52
N VAL A 192 12.07 -1.45 -32.35
CA VAL A 192 12.73 -0.21 -31.90
C VAL A 192 11.89 0.98 -32.36
N GLY A 193 11.74 2.00 -31.53
CA GLY A 193 11.06 3.24 -31.92
C GLY A 193 11.82 4.01 -33.00
N SER A 194 11.18 5.01 -33.58
CA SER A 194 11.85 5.96 -34.47
C SER A 194 12.74 6.93 -33.68
N HIS A 195 13.84 7.36 -34.29
CA HIS A 195 14.85 8.25 -33.71
C HIS A 195 15.49 7.69 -32.43
N GLN A 196 15.77 6.39 -32.44
CA GLN A 196 16.40 5.67 -31.33
C GLN A 196 17.77 5.08 -31.71
N GLU A 197 18.57 4.82 -30.69
CA GLU A 197 19.86 4.13 -30.80
C GLU A 197 19.82 2.87 -29.94
N VAL A 198 20.20 1.73 -30.53
CA VAL A 198 20.37 0.46 -29.80
C VAL A 198 21.85 0.25 -29.54
N THR A 199 22.24 0.23 -28.28
CA THR A 199 23.58 -0.12 -27.85
C THR A 199 23.67 -1.64 -27.70
N LEU A 200 24.72 -2.22 -28.28
CA LEU A 200 25.06 -3.65 -28.24
C LEU A 200 26.21 -3.95 -27.26
N ALA A 201 26.96 -2.91 -26.86
CA ALA A 201 28.05 -3.05 -25.90
C ALA A 201 27.48 -3.35 -24.50
N ASN A 202 27.76 -4.55 -23.98
CA ASN A 202 27.27 -5.10 -22.70
C ASN A 202 25.80 -5.56 -22.67
N GLY A 203 25.12 -5.71 -23.81
CA GLY A 203 23.72 -6.17 -23.87
C GLY A 203 22.94 -5.50 -25.00
N LEU A 204 21.64 -5.79 -25.12
CA LEU A 204 20.73 -5.03 -25.99
C LEU A 204 20.08 -3.92 -25.14
N GLN A 205 20.46 -2.66 -25.36
CA GLN A 205 19.99 -1.52 -24.56
C GLN A 205 19.48 -0.40 -25.48
N PHE A 206 18.27 0.13 -25.24
CA PHE A 206 17.76 1.35 -25.86
C PHE A 206 16.67 1.99 -24.98
N THR A 207 16.39 3.28 -25.16
CA THR A 207 15.36 3.99 -24.39
C THR A 207 14.05 4.02 -25.18
N PRO A 208 12.91 3.56 -24.62
CA PRO A 208 11.60 3.76 -25.21
C PRO A 208 11.32 5.24 -25.53
N ALA A 209 10.42 5.54 -26.49
CA ALA A 209 10.05 6.93 -26.78
C ALA A 209 9.44 7.63 -25.52
N ALA A 210 9.33 8.96 -25.49
CA ALA A 210 8.91 9.69 -24.28
C ALA A 210 7.38 9.94 -24.14
N SER A 211 6.53 9.64 -25.15
CA SER A 211 5.10 10.00 -25.08
C SER A 211 4.22 8.86 -24.56
N ALA A 212 3.47 9.09 -23.47
CA ALA A 212 2.45 8.19 -22.96
C ALA A 212 1.32 8.00 -23.99
N GLN A 213 1.25 6.81 -24.59
CA GLN A 213 0.02 6.30 -25.18
C GLN A 213 -0.33 5.02 -24.43
N ILE A 214 -1.61 4.91 -24.05
CA ILE A 214 -2.24 3.68 -23.57
C ILE A 214 -2.01 2.58 -24.62
N LEU A 215 -2.03 1.30 -24.20
CA LEU A 215 -2.16 0.15 -25.11
C LEU A 215 -2.97 0.56 -26.33
N PRO A 216 -2.42 0.47 -27.55
CA PRO A 216 -3.21 0.75 -28.73
C PRO A 216 -4.49 -0.11 -28.60
N PRO A 217 -5.72 0.46 -28.53
CA PRO A 217 -6.90 -0.26 -28.05
C PRO A 217 -7.26 -1.54 -28.84
N TRP A 218 -6.64 -1.72 -30.00
CA TRP A 218 -6.74 -2.88 -30.87
C TRP A 218 -5.79 -4.02 -30.50
N LEU A 219 -4.68 -3.76 -29.80
CA LEU A 219 -3.79 -4.79 -29.25
C LEU A 219 -4.50 -5.58 -28.15
N SER A 220 -5.40 -4.91 -27.42
CA SER A 220 -6.09 -5.39 -26.21
C SER A 220 -7.61 -5.50 -26.36
N ALA A 221 -8.18 -5.56 -27.56
CA ALA A 221 -9.62 -5.78 -27.72
C ALA A 221 -9.95 -7.29 -27.74
N THR A 222 -10.69 -7.80 -26.75
CA THR A 222 -11.27 -9.15 -26.82
C THR A 222 -12.65 -9.11 -27.47
N GLY A 223 -12.89 -10.02 -28.42
CA GLY A 223 -14.16 -10.14 -29.15
C GLY A 223 -14.01 -9.89 -30.64
N ALA A 224 -13.69 -10.95 -31.40
CA ALA A 224 -13.67 -11.01 -32.87
C ALA A 224 -12.84 -9.96 -33.65
N GLU A 225 -12.22 -8.98 -32.99
CA GLU A 225 -11.40 -7.93 -33.60
C GLU A 225 -9.93 -7.98 -33.16
N HIS A 226 -9.40 -9.18 -32.90
CA HIS A 226 -7.95 -9.37 -32.88
C HIS A 226 -7.40 -9.12 -34.30
N ALA A 227 -6.16 -8.66 -34.38
CA ALA A 227 -5.39 -8.76 -35.61
C ALA A 227 -5.20 -10.23 -36.00
N SER A 228 -6.19 -10.82 -36.68
CA SER A 228 -6.20 -12.23 -37.05
C SER A 228 -5.35 -12.53 -38.28
N GLU A 229 -5.11 -11.51 -39.10
CA GLU A 229 -4.41 -11.63 -40.37
C GLU A 229 -3.58 -10.38 -40.66
N ILE A 230 -2.53 -10.53 -41.48
CA ILE A 230 -1.69 -9.43 -41.95
C ILE A 230 -1.88 -9.35 -43.46
N GLU A 231 -2.40 -8.22 -43.92
CA GLU A 231 -2.50 -7.88 -45.33
C GLU A 231 -1.34 -6.97 -45.74
N ILE A 232 -0.70 -7.33 -46.84
CA ILE A 232 0.38 -6.54 -47.43
C ILE A 232 -0.24 -5.64 -48.49
N GLN A 233 -0.16 -4.33 -48.28
CA GLN A 233 -0.67 -3.35 -49.22
C GLN A 233 0.21 -3.27 -50.49
N PRO A 234 -0.33 -2.77 -51.63
CA PRO A 234 0.40 -2.70 -52.90
C PRO A 234 1.66 -1.82 -52.88
N ASP A 235 1.78 -0.91 -51.92
CA ASP A 235 2.94 -0.05 -51.69
C ASP A 235 3.97 -0.66 -50.72
N GLY A 236 3.71 -1.85 -50.20
CA GLY A 236 4.58 -2.55 -49.25
C GLY A 236 4.27 -2.26 -47.79
N SER A 237 3.36 -1.32 -47.48
CA SER A 237 2.88 -1.10 -46.11
C SER A 237 2.05 -2.29 -45.62
N LEU A 238 2.03 -2.50 -44.32
CA LEU A 238 1.35 -3.64 -43.69
C LEU A 238 0.10 -3.16 -42.99
N ARG A 239 -1.00 -3.87 -43.21
CA ARG A 239 -2.27 -3.67 -42.55
C ARG A 239 -2.63 -4.91 -41.75
N LEU A 240 -3.11 -4.73 -40.53
CA LEU A 240 -3.72 -5.82 -39.78
C LEU A 240 -5.18 -5.98 -40.25
N THR A 241 -5.53 -7.13 -40.80
CA THR A 241 -6.90 -7.44 -41.20
C THR A 241 -7.64 -8.17 -40.08
N GLY A 242 -8.82 -7.68 -39.74
CA GLY A 242 -9.58 -8.09 -38.55
C GLY A 242 -9.81 -6.97 -37.53
N SER A 243 -9.12 -5.83 -37.67
CA SER A 243 -9.33 -4.61 -36.85
C SER A 243 -9.68 -3.39 -37.73
N TYR A 244 -10.18 -2.30 -37.12
CA TYR A 244 -10.50 -1.04 -37.84
C TYR A 244 -9.28 -0.20 -38.27
N LEU A 245 -8.04 -0.70 -38.16
CA LEU A 245 -6.81 0.09 -38.34
C LEU A 245 -5.96 -0.31 -39.54
N SER A 246 -5.19 0.67 -40.04
CA SER A 246 -4.45 0.59 -41.31
C SER A 246 -2.95 0.34 -41.21
N GLU A 247 -2.28 0.60 -40.07
CA GLU A 247 -0.81 0.57 -39.93
C GLU A 247 -0.33 0.03 -38.56
N ILE A 248 0.87 -0.58 -38.53
CA ILE A 248 1.56 -1.09 -37.32
C ILE A 248 2.55 -0.01 -36.82
N PRO A 249 2.44 0.50 -35.59
CA PRO A 249 3.36 1.51 -35.07
C PRO A 249 4.81 1.02 -34.95
N ALA A 250 5.78 1.93 -35.06
CA ALA A 250 7.16 1.68 -34.64
C ALA A 250 7.22 1.33 -33.14
N GLY A 251 8.22 0.57 -32.74
CA GLY A 251 8.33 -0.01 -31.39
C GLY A 251 7.44 -1.23 -31.13
N THR A 252 6.70 -1.75 -32.13
CA THR A 252 5.76 -2.88 -31.94
C THR A 252 6.35 -4.23 -32.35
N ALA A 253 6.33 -5.21 -31.45
CA ALA A 253 6.61 -6.62 -31.73
C ALA A 253 5.33 -7.46 -31.66
N LEU A 254 4.91 -8.06 -32.78
CA LEU A 254 3.73 -8.93 -32.85
C LEU A 254 4.15 -10.38 -33.14
N ILE A 255 3.90 -11.28 -32.19
CA ILE A 255 4.36 -12.65 -32.23
C ILE A 255 3.17 -13.60 -32.36
N GLY A 256 3.07 -14.27 -33.50
CA GLY A 256 2.34 -15.52 -33.69
C GLY A 256 3.31 -16.63 -34.09
N GLY A 257 2.79 -17.74 -34.62
CA GLY A 257 3.62 -18.84 -35.11
C GLY A 257 4.45 -19.49 -34.00
N GLU A 258 5.69 -19.91 -34.33
CA GLU A 258 6.55 -20.68 -33.41
C GLU A 258 7.95 -20.08 -33.25
N LEU A 259 8.41 -19.94 -32.00
CA LEU A 259 9.80 -19.64 -31.65
C LEU A 259 10.38 -20.82 -30.88
N ILE A 260 11.35 -21.52 -31.45
CA ILE A 260 11.86 -22.79 -30.90
C ILE A 260 13.38 -22.77 -30.81
N THR A 261 13.92 -22.89 -29.61
CA THR A 261 15.36 -23.11 -29.47
C THR A 261 15.69 -24.60 -29.59
N THR A 262 16.92 -24.91 -29.99
CA THR A 262 17.32 -26.28 -30.38
C THR A 262 18.67 -26.72 -29.80
N GLY A 263 19.27 -25.90 -28.94
CA GLY A 263 20.59 -26.14 -28.35
C GLY A 263 21.00 -25.03 -27.38
N SER A 264 22.31 -24.85 -27.19
CA SER A 264 22.86 -23.89 -26.22
C SER A 264 23.62 -22.77 -26.93
N PRO A 265 23.43 -21.48 -26.57
CA PRO A 265 22.56 -20.97 -25.49
C PRO A 265 21.08 -21.24 -25.78
N ASP A 266 20.28 -21.49 -24.74
CA ASP A 266 18.87 -21.88 -24.85
C ASP A 266 17.98 -20.70 -24.44
N ARG A 267 17.77 -19.74 -25.36
CA ARG A 267 17.12 -18.46 -25.01
C ARG A 267 16.23 -17.88 -26.11
N ILE A 268 15.06 -17.41 -25.71
CA ILE A 268 14.16 -16.59 -26.51
C ILE A 268 14.05 -15.21 -25.84
N ARG A 269 14.20 -14.14 -26.61
CA ARG A 269 14.05 -12.76 -26.11
C ARG A 269 13.21 -11.92 -27.07
N ILE A 270 12.23 -11.22 -26.53
CA ILE A 270 11.31 -10.35 -27.26
C ILE A 270 11.30 -8.98 -26.59
N LEU A 271 11.62 -7.92 -27.33
CA LEU A 271 11.72 -6.54 -26.83
C LEU A 271 10.95 -5.57 -27.74
N GLY A 272 10.37 -4.53 -27.16
CA GLY A 272 9.75 -3.41 -27.88
C GLY A 272 9.01 -2.46 -26.94
N ASP A 273 8.51 -1.35 -27.47
CA ASP A 273 7.61 -0.45 -26.72
C ASP A 273 6.27 -1.15 -26.44
N TYR A 274 5.76 -1.91 -27.42
CA TYR A 274 4.54 -2.72 -27.32
C TYR A 274 4.80 -4.14 -27.80
N ILE A 275 4.40 -5.13 -27.01
CA ILE A 275 4.55 -6.55 -27.37
C ILE A 275 3.18 -7.22 -27.32
N ALA A 276 2.84 -7.98 -28.36
CA ALA A 276 1.66 -8.85 -28.35
C ALA A 276 2.01 -10.27 -28.79
N THR A 277 1.54 -11.27 -28.05
CA THR A 277 1.54 -12.67 -28.51
C THR A 277 0.10 -13.12 -28.77
N VAL A 278 -0.12 -13.69 -29.97
CA VAL A 278 -1.45 -14.10 -30.43
C VAL A 278 -1.33 -15.50 -31.02
N GLY A 279 -1.85 -16.50 -30.29
CA GLY A 279 -1.74 -17.91 -30.66
C GLY A 279 -0.30 -18.41 -30.87
N ALA A 280 0.67 -17.80 -30.19
CA ALA A 280 2.09 -18.09 -30.37
C ALA A 280 2.53 -19.31 -29.56
N ARG A 281 3.54 -20.04 -30.05
CA ARG A 281 4.20 -21.12 -29.30
C ARG A 281 5.69 -20.81 -29.13
N LEU A 282 6.10 -20.54 -27.90
CA LEU A 282 7.48 -20.27 -27.52
C LEU A 282 8.00 -21.46 -26.72
N ALA A 283 9.07 -22.11 -27.17
CA ALA A 283 9.58 -23.31 -26.53
C ALA A 283 11.11 -23.35 -26.47
N THR A 284 11.64 -23.58 -25.28
CA THR A 284 13.07 -23.82 -25.05
C THR A 284 13.45 -25.29 -25.28
N ALA A 285 14.74 -25.59 -25.45
CA ALA A 285 15.22 -26.95 -25.71
C ALA A 285 15.34 -27.80 -24.44
N GLY A 286 15.60 -27.20 -23.28
CA GLY A 286 15.64 -27.91 -21.99
C GLY A 286 15.94 -27.00 -20.79
N GLY A 287 14.91 -26.37 -20.23
CA GLY A 287 15.04 -25.50 -19.04
C GLY A 287 15.68 -24.14 -19.35
N GLY A 288 15.52 -23.64 -20.58
CA GLY A 288 16.12 -22.38 -21.03
C GLY A 288 15.42 -21.12 -20.48
N GLN A 289 15.72 -19.99 -21.12
CA GLN A 289 15.17 -18.68 -20.75
C GLN A 289 14.20 -18.15 -21.81
N ILE A 290 13.06 -17.63 -21.36
CA ILE A 290 12.15 -16.82 -22.19
C ILE A 290 12.02 -15.45 -21.52
N LEU A 291 12.50 -14.40 -22.19
CA LEU A 291 12.47 -13.02 -21.68
C LEU A 291 11.58 -12.18 -22.59
N ILE A 292 10.48 -11.65 -22.06
CA ILE A 292 9.54 -10.80 -22.78
C ILE A 292 9.48 -9.45 -22.08
N GLY A 293 10.09 -8.47 -22.72
CA GLY A 293 9.93 -7.07 -22.39
C GLY A 293 10.82 -6.48 -21.31
N CYS A 294 11.40 -7.30 -20.41
CA CYS A 294 12.39 -6.84 -19.43
C CYS A 294 13.29 -7.98 -18.92
N ASP A 295 14.26 -7.62 -18.07
CA ASP A 295 15.00 -8.56 -17.22
C ASP A 295 14.21 -8.86 -15.92
N SER A 296 14.63 -9.88 -15.18
CA SER A 296 13.99 -10.23 -13.90
C SER A 296 14.05 -9.07 -12.91
N GLN A 297 12.91 -8.76 -12.30
CA GLN A 297 12.69 -7.65 -11.37
C GLN A 297 13.06 -6.27 -11.91
N GLY A 298 13.21 -6.12 -13.24
CA GLY A 298 13.65 -4.87 -13.84
C GLY A 298 15.11 -4.48 -13.54
N GLU A 299 15.84 -5.24 -12.73
CA GLU A 299 17.20 -4.95 -12.23
C GLU A 299 18.33 -5.15 -13.27
N GLY A 300 17.96 -5.43 -14.52
CA GLY A 300 18.90 -5.75 -15.58
C GLY A 300 19.25 -4.59 -16.49
N THR A 301 19.60 -4.93 -17.72
CA THR A 301 20.00 -3.97 -18.76
C THR A 301 19.06 -3.94 -19.95
N LEU A 302 18.13 -4.89 -20.02
CA LEU A 302 17.12 -4.90 -21.06
C LEU A 302 16.24 -3.65 -20.93
N PRO A 303 15.85 -3.05 -22.07
CA PRO A 303 14.91 -1.94 -22.08
C PRO A 303 13.59 -2.41 -21.49
N THR A 304 12.87 -1.51 -20.84
CA THR A 304 11.55 -1.80 -20.30
C THR A 304 10.48 -1.60 -21.36
N THR A 305 9.52 -2.52 -21.39
CA THR A 305 8.37 -2.47 -22.30
C THR A 305 7.28 -1.60 -21.68
N ARG A 306 6.49 -0.89 -22.49
CA ARG A 306 5.38 -0.10 -21.94
C ARG A 306 4.15 -0.94 -21.73
N SER A 307 3.88 -1.86 -22.65
CA SER A 307 2.77 -2.79 -22.45
C SER A 307 2.91 -4.11 -23.20
N ILE A 308 2.43 -5.16 -22.57
CA ILE A 308 2.42 -6.53 -23.05
C ILE A 308 0.98 -7.06 -23.06
N PHE A 309 0.62 -7.73 -24.15
CA PHE A 309 -0.61 -8.51 -24.26
C PHE A 309 -0.29 -9.95 -24.68
N ILE A 310 -0.72 -10.94 -23.89
CA ILE A 310 -0.56 -12.36 -24.19
C ILE A 310 -1.91 -13.04 -24.15
N ASP A 311 -2.38 -13.52 -25.31
CA ASP A 311 -3.71 -14.13 -25.44
C ASP A 311 -3.76 -15.55 -24.84
N ALA A 312 -4.98 -16.02 -24.59
CA ALA A 312 -5.23 -17.34 -24.00
C ALA A 312 -4.80 -18.53 -24.89
N ALA A 313 -4.56 -18.30 -26.18
CA ALA A 313 -4.09 -19.34 -27.10
C ALA A 313 -2.56 -19.47 -27.12
N SER A 314 -1.83 -18.50 -26.55
CA SER A 314 -0.37 -18.51 -26.52
C SER A 314 0.19 -19.43 -25.44
N THR A 315 1.28 -20.12 -25.77
CA THR A 315 1.95 -21.10 -24.89
C THR A 315 3.44 -20.83 -24.80
N LEU A 316 3.95 -20.80 -23.57
CA LEU A 316 5.36 -20.59 -23.26
C LEU A 316 5.87 -21.81 -22.49
N THR A 317 6.91 -22.47 -23.00
CA THR A 317 7.43 -23.72 -22.42
C THR A 317 8.93 -23.66 -22.20
N ALA A 318 9.33 -23.77 -20.94
CA ALA A 318 10.72 -23.84 -20.50
C ALA A 318 10.97 -25.07 -19.60
N ASP A 319 10.37 -26.21 -19.92
CA ASP A 319 10.56 -27.44 -19.13
C ASP A 319 11.99 -27.98 -19.23
N GLY A 320 12.54 -28.48 -18.13
CA GLY A 320 13.90 -29.03 -18.05
C GLY A 320 14.16 -29.75 -16.73
N GLU A 321 15.35 -30.34 -16.53
CA GLU A 321 15.67 -31.09 -15.30
C GLU A 321 15.51 -30.25 -14.02
N LEU A 322 15.87 -28.96 -14.10
CA LEU A 322 15.74 -27.97 -13.02
C LEU A 322 14.58 -26.98 -13.23
N GLY A 323 13.75 -27.21 -14.25
CA GLY A 323 12.86 -26.17 -14.80
C GLY A 323 13.64 -25.02 -15.43
N GLY A 324 12.95 -24.18 -16.20
CA GLY A 324 13.52 -23.00 -16.85
C GLY A 324 13.06 -21.69 -16.21
N GLN A 325 13.46 -20.58 -16.80
CA GLN A 325 13.11 -19.23 -16.36
C GLN A 325 12.28 -18.52 -17.42
N ILE A 326 11.15 -17.94 -17.01
CA ILE A 326 10.31 -17.12 -17.87
C ILE A 326 10.06 -15.79 -17.16
N VAL A 327 10.38 -14.69 -17.83
CA VAL A 327 10.16 -13.33 -17.33
C VAL A 327 9.33 -12.57 -18.36
N ILE A 328 8.24 -11.97 -17.90
CA ILE A 328 7.33 -11.16 -18.70
C ILE A 328 7.11 -9.87 -17.93
N GLY A 329 7.49 -8.72 -18.47
CA GLY A 329 7.34 -7.48 -17.71
C GLY A 329 7.30 -6.21 -18.53
N ALA A 330 6.52 -5.25 -18.02
CA ALA A 330 6.34 -3.92 -18.59
C ALA A 330 6.20 -2.87 -17.49
N ASP A 331 6.63 -1.62 -17.77
CA ASP A 331 6.50 -0.48 -16.86
C ASP A 331 5.04 0.00 -16.75
N GLY A 332 4.25 -0.20 -17.80
CA GLY A 332 2.83 0.15 -17.82
C GLY A 332 1.97 -1.06 -17.48
N LEU A 333 1.31 -1.61 -18.51
CA LEU A 333 0.31 -2.67 -18.35
C LEU A 333 0.82 -4.01 -18.91
N THR A 334 0.76 -5.06 -18.09
CA THR A 334 0.92 -6.45 -18.55
C THR A 334 -0.41 -7.18 -18.45
N GLN A 335 -0.92 -7.66 -19.58
CA GLN A 335 -2.09 -8.53 -19.65
C GLN A 335 -1.66 -9.95 -20.06
N PHE A 336 -1.90 -10.93 -19.18
CA PHE A 336 -1.49 -12.31 -19.40
C PHE A 336 -2.65 -13.28 -19.21
N MET A 337 -3.08 -13.91 -20.30
CA MET A 337 -4.15 -14.93 -20.33
C MET A 337 -3.65 -16.32 -20.78
N GLY A 338 -2.39 -16.42 -21.18
CA GLY A 338 -1.81 -17.61 -21.81
C GLY A 338 -1.48 -18.75 -20.85
N ALA A 339 -0.75 -19.76 -21.35
CA ALA A 339 -0.29 -20.89 -20.55
C ALA A 339 1.24 -20.97 -20.49
N ILE A 340 1.78 -21.16 -19.28
CA ILE A 340 3.20 -21.35 -19.00
C ILE A 340 3.45 -22.75 -18.43
N SER A 341 4.51 -23.40 -18.91
CA SER A 341 5.11 -24.58 -18.27
C SER A 341 6.61 -24.38 -18.10
N ALA A 342 7.11 -24.54 -16.88
CA ALA A 342 8.54 -24.61 -16.58
C ALA A 342 8.77 -25.69 -15.51
N GLN A 343 8.25 -26.89 -15.77
CA GLN A 343 8.34 -28.04 -14.89
C GLN A 343 9.77 -28.58 -14.84
N GLY A 344 10.09 -29.27 -13.75
CA GLY A 344 11.33 -30.04 -13.70
C GLY A 344 11.35 -31.23 -12.76
N ASP A 345 12.24 -32.18 -13.05
CA ASP A 345 12.34 -33.43 -12.32
C ASP A 345 12.98 -33.25 -10.93
N VAL A 346 13.94 -32.33 -10.80
CA VAL A 346 14.71 -32.06 -9.56
C VAL A 346 14.23 -30.77 -8.86
N ALA A 347 13.94 -29.74 -9.64
CA ALA A 347 13.38 -28.48 -9.16
C ALA A 347 12.39 -27.94 -10.19
N GLY A 348 11.39 -27.20 -9.75
CA GLY A 348 10.52 -26.43 -10.63
C GLY A 348 11.18 -25.12 -11.04
N GLY A 349 10.79 -24.60 -12.20
CA GLY A 349 11.31 -23.36 -12.75
C GLY A 349 10.80 -22.11 -12.05
N THR A 350 11.26 -20.95 -12.53
CA THR A 350 10.83 -19.63 -12.04
C THR A 350 10.07 -18.89 -13.13
N VAL A 351 8.94 -18.29 -12.74
CA VAL A 351 8.12 -17.46 -13.60
C VAL A 351 7.89 -16.14 -12.92
N GLU A 352 8.16 -15.05 -13.63
CA GLU A 352 7.86 -13.70 -13.22
C GLU A 352 6.93 -13.06 -14.26
N ILE A 353 5.83 -12.48 -13.79
CA ILE A 353 4.91 -11.69 -14.60
C ILE A 353 4.69 -10.38 -13.87
N SER A 354 5.28 -9.31 -14.41
CA SER A 354 5.29 -7.99 -13.80
C SER A 354 4.58 -6.93 -14.64
N GLY A 355 3.93 -5.98 -13.98
CA GLY A 355 3.43 -4.76 -14.60
C GLY A 355 3.62 -3.62 -13.63
N GLN A 356 4.70 -2.84 -13.75
CA GLN A 356 5.04 -1.82 -12.73
C GLN A 356 3.85 -0.88 -12.50
N GLY A 357 3.14 -0.44 -13.53
CA GLY A 357 1.88 0.28 -13.35
C GLY A 357 0.67 -0.62 -13.08
N GLN A 358 0.45 -1.66 -13.88
CA GLN A 358 -0.74 -2.51 -13.76
C GLN A 358 -0.52 -3.94 -14.29
N LEU A 359 -1.02 -4.93 -13.53
CA LEU A 359 -1.02 -6.33 -13.90
C LEU A 359 -2.45 -6.90 -13.98
N ASP A 360 -2.80 -7.45 -15.15
CA ASP A 360 -4.01 -8.26 -15.35
C ASP A 360 -3.60 -9.70 -15.68
N PHE A 361 -3.87 -10.62 -14.76
CA PHE A 361 -3.41 -12.01 -14.82
C PHE A 361 -4.59 -12.98 -14.70
N SER A 362 -4.83 -13.75 -15.76
CA SER A 362 -5.82 -14.83 -15.81
C SER A 362 -5.30 -16.13 -16.44
N GLY A 363 -3.98 -16.22 -16.62
CA GLY A 363 -3.32 -17.36 -17.27
C GLY A 363 -3.08 -18.59 -16.38
N LEU A 364 -2.65 -19.68 -17.02
CA LEU A 364 -2.35 -20.96 -16.37
C LEU A 364 -0.83 -21.16 -16.24
N VAL A 365 -0.37 -21.61 -15.07
CA VAL A 365 1.07 -21.78 -14.81
C VAL A 365 1.33 -23.14 -14.16
N ASP A 366 2.20 -23.97 -14.77
CA ASP A 366 2.66 -25.26 -14.22
C ASP A 366 4.17 -25.26 -13.97
N LEU A 367 4.57 -25.18 -12.69
CA LEU A 367 5.97 -25.18 -12.23
C LEU A 367 6.28 -26.37 -11.31
N ARG A 368 5.46 -27.42 -11.39
CA ARG A 368 5.55 -28.53 -10.46
C ARG A 368 6.86 -29.30 -10.64
N SER A 369 7.30 -29.90 -9.54
CA SER A 369 8.49 -30.74 -9.50
C SER A 369 8.34 -31.91 -8.53
N ARG A 370 9.19 -32.94 -8.69
CA ARG A 370 9.33 -34.02 -7.70
C ARG A 370 10.30 -33.68 -6.57
N GLY A 371 11.11 -32.64 -6.73
CA GLY A 371 12.02 -32.15 -5.70
C GLY A 371 11.55 -30.82 -5.12
N THR A 372 12.26 -29.74 -5.41
CA THR A 372 11.93 -28.41 -4.87
C THR A 372 10.80 -27.76 -5.68
N PRO A 373 9.73 -27.22 -5.03
CA PRO A 373 8.67 -26.50 -5.73
C PRO A 373 9.20 -25.33 -6.58
N GLY A 374 8.63 -25.13 -7.78
CA GLY A 374 8.90 -23.93 -8.59
C GLY A 374 8.29 -22.67 -7.99
N THR A 375 8.57 -21.50 -8.58
CA THR A 375 8.09 -20.20 -8.03
C THR A 375 7.41 -19.36 -9.11
N LEU A 376 6.17 -18.95 -8.83
CA LEU A 376 5.44 -17.93 -9.57
C LEU A 376 5.51 -16.62 -8.78
N LEU A 377 6.06 -15.58 -9.40
CA LEU A 377 6.12 -14.22 -8.93
C LEU A 377 5.19 -13.34 -9.79
N LEU A 378 4.20 -12.73 -9.13
CA LEU A 378 3.33 -11.72 -9.72
C LEU A 378 3.67 -10.38 -9.04
N ASP A 379 4.01 -9.38 -9.85
CA ASP A 379 4.62 -8.14 -9.36
C ASP A 379 3.98 -6.90 -10.02
N SER A 380 3.65 -5.86 -9.23
CA SER A 380 3.00 -4.63 -9.71
C SER A 380 3.09 -3.49 -8.69
N GLU A 381 2.78 -2.25 -9.05
CA GLU A 381 2.64 -1.15 -8.07
C GLU A 381 1.57 -1.48 -7.02
N ASP A 382 0.40 -1.96 -7.44
CA ASP A 382 -0.66 -2.45 -6.56
C ASP A 382 -1.22 -3.78 -7.06
N ILE A 383 -1.44 -4.74 -6.16
CA ILE A 383 -2.12 -6.00 -6.47
C ILE A 383 -3.53 -5.97 -5.89
N ASN A 384 -4.53 -6.00 -6.77
CA ASN A 384 -5.94 -6.08 -6.39
C ASN A 384 -6.51 -7.46 -6.77
N ILE A 385 -6.94 -8.22 -5.77
CA ILE A 385 -7.61 -9.52 -5.92
C ILE A 385 -9.12 -9.33 -5.72
N ARG A 386 -9.92 -9.87 -6.63
CA ARG A 386 -11.38 -9.73 -6.65
C ARG A 386 -12.09 -11.05 -6.88
N ALA A 387 -13.38 -11.07 -6.52
CA ALA A 387 -14.21 -12.25 -6.59
C ALA A 387 -14.45 -12.77 -8.01
N GLY A 388 -14.54 -14.09 -8.13
CA GLY A 388 -14.97 -14.80 -9.34
C GLY A 388 -13.86 -15.07 -10.36
N SER A 389 -14.28 -15.36 -11.59
CA SER A 389 -13.40 -15.63 -12.74
C SER A 389 -13.30 -14.43 -13.67
N ASP A 390 -12.21 -14.37 -14.44
CA ASP A 390 -12.08 -13.46 -15.56
C ASP A 390 -13.36 -13.49 -16.44
N PRO A 391 -14.10 -12.38 -16.59
CA PRO A 391 -15.32 -12.30 -17.38
C PRO A 391 -15.07 -12.49 -18.88
N GLY A 392 -13.80 -12.60 -19.30
CA GLY A 392 -13.38 -12.81 -20.68
C GLY A 392 -13.63 -11.59 -21.58
N ASN A 393 -13.96 -10.44 -20.99
CA ASN A 393 -14.31 -9.21 -21.69
C ASN A 393 -13.59 -8.02 -21.06
N ILE A 394 -12.75 -7.33 -21.84
CA ILE A 394 -11.94 -6.21 -21.36
C ILE A 394 -12.85 -4.99 -21.24
N GLY A 395 -13.22 -4.65 -20.01
CA GLY A 395 -13.83 -3.36 -19.73
C GLY A 395 -12.78 -2.26 -19.91
N THR A 396 -13.02 -1.29 -20.80
CA THR A 396 -12.33 0.01 -20.83
C THR A 396 -12.62 0.87 -19.59
N ASN A 397 -13.29 0.28 -18.59
CA ASN A 397 -13.81 0.90 -17.38
C ASN A 397 -13.17 0.20 -16.18
N GLY A 398 -11.95 0.57 -15.79
CA GLY A 398 -11.39 0.35 -14.44
C GLY A 398 -11.27 -1.08 -13.85
N ASP A 399 -11.83 -2.11 -14.48
CA ASP A 399 -11.96 -3.47 -13.93
C ASP A 399 -10.75 -4.35 -14.30
N GLN A 400 -9.55 -3.97 -13.86
CA GLN A 400 -8.28 -4.68 -14.14
C GLN A 400 -7.64 -5.16 -12.82
N GLY A 401 -7.05 -6.36 -12.79
CA GLY A 401 -6.48 -6.99 -11.58
C GLY A 401 -6.67 -8.50 -11.53
N LEU A 402 -6.19 -9.16 -10.47
CA LEU A 402 -6.19 -10.62 -10.30
C LEU A 402 -7.56 -11.13 -9.88
N TYR A 403 -7.92 -12.32 -10.37
CA TYR A 403 -9.16 -13.01 -10.02
C TYR A 403 -8.92 -14.14 -9.02
N GLU A 404 -9.84 -14.27 -8.07
CA GLU A 404 -9.89 -15.34 -7.07
C GLU A 404 -9.77 -16.72 -7.71
N ASP A 405 -10.63 -17.07 -8.67
CA ASP A 405 -10.66 -18.39 -9.33
C ASP A 405 -9.30 -18.79 -9.93
N THR A 406 -8.50 -17.81 -10.37
CA THR A 406 -7.17 -18.04 -10.93
C THR A 406 -6.18 -18.46 -9.86
N LEU A 407 -6.21 -17.82 -8.68
CA LEU A 407 -5.34 -18.10 -7.55
C LEU A 407 -5.73 -19.38 -6.80
N GLU A 408 -7.00 -19.79 -6.86
CA GLU A 408 -7.51 -21.03 -6.26
C GLU A 408 -7.18 -22.29 -7.08
N SER A 409 -6.55 -22.13 -8.25
CA SER A 409 -6.28 -23.23 -9.14
C SER A 409 -5.43 -24.33 -8.49
N SER A 410 -5.92 -25.57 -8.55
CA SER A 410 -5.23 -26.76 -8.02
C SER A 410 -3.80 -26.96 -8.53
N ILE A 411 -3.44 -26.39 -9.68
CA ILE A 411 -2.09 -26.48 -10.23
C ILE A 411 -1.07 -25.67 -9.42
N LEU A 412 -1.54 -24.66 -8.67
CA LEU A 412 -0.74 -23.77 -7.83
C LEU A 412 -0.45 -24.35 -6.43
N GLY A 413 -1.01 -25.53 -6.10
CA GLY A 413 -0.82 -26.19 -4.79
C GLY A 413 0.63 -26.56 -4.49
N ASP A 414 1.33 -27.09 -5.50
CA ASP A 414 2.68 -27.67 -5.39
C ASP A 414 3.79 -26.71 -5.88
N ILE A 415 3.52 -25.40 -5.87
CA ILE A 415 4.47 -24.35 -6.26
C ILE A 415 4.44 -23.20 -5.24
N ASN A 416 5.52 -22.44 -5.15
CA ASN A 416 5.52 -21.19 -4.39
C ASN A 416 4.77 -20.11 -5.17
N VAL A 417 3.90 -19.39 -4.50
CA VAL A 417 3.22 -18.20 -5.05
C VAL A 417 3.71 -16.99 -4.28
N VAL A 418 4.24 -16.01 -4.99
CA VAL A 418 4.71 -14.73 -4.46
C VAL A 418 3.91 -13.64 -5.13
N LEU A 419 3.13 -12.92 -4.34
CA LEU A 419 2.49 -11.67 -4.74
C LEU A 419 3.33 -10.55 -4.14
N GLN A 420 3.91 -9.72 -4.99
CA GLN A 420 4.78 -8.62 -4.61
C GLN A 420 4.18 -7.32 -5.13
N ALA A 421 3.99 -6.34 -4.25
CA ALA A 421 3.53 -5.02 -4.61
C ALA A 421 4.49 -3.97 -4.05
N ASP A 422 4.82 -2.97 -4.85
CA ASP A 422 5.58 -1.81 -4.37
C ASP A 422 4.74 -1.09 -3.29
N ASN A 423 3.47 -0.82 -3.59
CA ASN A 423 2.51 -0.28 -2.64
C ASN A 423 1.70 -1.39 -1.96
N SER A 424 0.46 -1.67 -2.39
CA SER A 424 -0.50 -2.43 -1.59
C SER A 424 -0.98 -3.71 -2.26
N ILE A 425 -1.24 -4.72 -1.45
CA ILE A 425 -2.00 -5.92 -1.83
C ILE A 425 -3.38 -5.83 -1.19
N THR A 426 -4.43 -5.72 -2.00
CA THR A 426 -5.82 -5.65 -1.53
C THR A 426 -6.62 -6.85 -2.01
N ILE A 427 -7.26 -7.57 -1.08
CA ILE A 427 -8.27 -8.59 -1.37
C ILE A 427 -9.64 -7.98 -1.12
N ALA A 428 -10.35 -7.66 -2.20
CA ALA A 428 -11.70 -7.12 -2.18
C ALA A 428 -12.70 -8.14 -1.59
N PRO A 429 -13.92 -7.73 -1.21
CA PRO A 429 -14.96 -8.66 -0.76
C PRO A 429 -15.17 -9.81 -1.76
N LEU A 430 -15.07 -11.04 -1.27
CA LEU A 430 -15.15 -12.26 -2.09
C LEU A 430 -16.58 -12.81 -2.09
N SER A 431 -16.97 -13.55 -3.13
CA SER A 431 -18.37 -13.97 -3.32
C SER A 431 -18.80 -15.03 -2.30
N ASP A 432 -17.90 -15.92 -1.93
CA ASP A 432 -18.07 -16.92 -0.87
C ASP A 432 -17.36 -16.53 0.44
N GLY A 433 -16.58 -15.44 0.40
CA GLY A 433 -15.84 -14.91 1.54
C GLY A 433 -14.53 -15.64 1.82
N GLU A 434 -14.01 -16.49 0.92
CA GLU A 434 -12.80 -17.27 1.21
C GLU A 434 -11.89 -17.42 -0.02
N LEU A 435 -10.68 -16.84 0.02
CA LEU A 435 -9.64 -17.13 -0.97
C LEU A 435 -8.92 -18.42 -0.57
N THR A 436 -9.16 -19.51 -1.29
CA THR A 436 -8.65 -20.85 -0.95
C THR A 436 -7.54 -21.31 -1.88
N PHE A 437 -6.29 -21.20 -1.42
CA PHE A 437 -5.16 -21.84 -2.09
C PHE A 437 -5.24 -23.36 -1.94
N ALA A 438 -5.07 -24.06 -3.06
CA ALA A 438 -5.07 -25.52 -3.06
C ALA A 438 -3.97 -26.09 -2.13
N PRO A 439 -4.24 -27.19 -1.41
CA PRO A 439 -3.23 -27.88 -0.60
C PRO A 439 -2.06 -28.37 -1.45
N GLY A 440 -0.86 -28.37 -0.88
CA GLY A 440 0.35 -28.87 -1.55
C GLY A 440 1.62 -28.52 -0.80
N THR A 441 2.77 -28.61 -1.48
CA THR A 441 4.10 -28.45 -0.87
C THR A 441 4.71 -27.06 -0.98
N GLY A 442 4.10 -26.14 -1.74
CA GLY A 442 4.58 -24.77 -1.89
C GLY A 442 4.11 -23.83 -0.77
N ARG A 443 4.74 -22.67 -0.66
CA ARG A 443 4.34 -21.58 0.27
C ARG A 443 3.63 -20.43 -0.45
N ILE A 444 2.97 -19.58 0.33
CA ILE A 444 2.33 -18.34 -0.13
C ILE A 444 3.04 -17.15 0.52
N ASN A 445 3.52 -16.22 -0.29
CA ASN A 445 4.14 -14.98 0.16
C ASN A 445 3.33 -13.79 -0.36
N LEU A 446 2.94 -12.89 0.55
CA LEU A 446 2.37 -11.58 0.24
C LEU A 446 3.37 -10.52 0.72
N LEU A 447 3.96 -9.78 -0.21
CA LEU A 447 4.93 -8.72 0.06
C LEU A 447 4.36 -7.40 -0.46
N ALA A 448 3.98 -6.50 0.44
CA ALA A 448 3.72 -5.09 0.15
C ALA A 448 4.91 -4.25 0.66
N ASP A 449 5.05 -3.00 0.24
CA ASP A 449 6.24 -2.16 0.55
C ASP A 449 7.52 -2.80 -0.02
N ALA A 450 7.45 -3.30 -1.26
CA ALA A 450 8.57 -3.98 -1.90
C ALA A 450 9.72 -3.03 -2.28
N ASP A 451 9.42 -1.75 -2.52
CA ASP A 451 10.39 -0.69 -2.77
C ASP A 451 11.02 -0.14 -1.47
N GLY A 452 10.45 -0.49 -0.31
CA GLY A 452 10.95 -0.15 1.02
C GLY A 452 10.81 1.33 1.37
N ASP A 453 9.85 2.04 0.76
CA ASP A 453 9.59 3.44 1.05
C ASP A 453 8.80 3.67 2.36
N GLY A 454 8.35 2.58 2.99
CA GLY A 454 7.59 2.56 4.22
C GLY A 454 6.08 2.77 4.03
N GLN A 455 5.62 2.74 2.78
CA GLN A 455 4.22 2.71 2.39
C GLN A 455 3.91 1.35 1.77
N GLY A 456 2.71 0.86 2.02
CA GLY A 456 2.28 -0.40 1.44
C GLY A 456 1.60 -1.28 2.46
N ARG A 457 0.36 -1.64 2.17
CA ARG A 457 -0.43 -2.45 3.09
C ARG A 457 -0.87 -3.75 2.47
N VAL A 458 -1.03 -4.77 3.30
CA VAL A 458 -1.81 -5.96 2.95
C VAL A 458 -3.19 -5.80 3.60
N ALA A 459 -4.21 -5.60 2.76
CA ALA A 459 -5.59 -5.35 3.19
C ALA A 459 -6.52 -6.46 2.69
N ILE A 460 -7.24 -7.13 3.59
CA ILE A 460 -8.28 -8.10 3.25
C ILE A 460 -9.60 -7.62 3.83
N ALA A 461 -10.66 -7.62 3.02
CA ALA A 461 -11.97 -7.18 3.47
C ALA A 461 -12.41 -7.88 4.77
N PRO A 462 -13.03 -7.16 5.72
CA PRO A 462 -13.53 -7.77 6.96
C PRO A 462 -14.50 -8.92 6.67
N ASN A 463 -14.36 -10.04 7.39
CA ASN A 463 -15.08 -11.32 7.20
C ASN A 463 -14.63 -12.19 6.02
N ASN A 464 -13.67 -11.76 5.21
CA ASN A 464 -13.02 -12.67 4.27
C ASN A 464 -11.99 -13.53 5.01
N ARG A 465 -11.73 -14.71 4.47
CA ARG A 465 -10.73 -15.64 4.97
C ARG A 465 -9.73 -16.00 3.90
N LEU A 466 -8.46 -16.09 4.26
CA LEU A 466 -7.42 -16.66 3.43
C LEU A 466 -7.11 -18.07 3.94
N SER A 467 -7.34 -19.06 3.09
CA SER A 467 -7.20 -20.49 3.42
C SER A 467 -6.08 -21.12 2.59
N ALA A 468 -5.15 -21.80 3.24
CA ALA A 468 -4.07 -22.52 2.58
C ALA A 468 -3.74 -23.83 3.36
N PRO A 469 -4.60 -24.86 3.28
CA PRO A 469 -4.49 -26.04 4.14
C PRO A 469 -3.12 -26.73 4.04
N GLY A 470 -2.40 -26.77 5.17
CA GLY A 470 -1.06 -27.37 5.30
C GLY A 470 0.08 -26.60 4.64
N ARG A 471 -0.17 -25.40 4.09
CA ARG A 471 0.84 -24.56 3.44
C ARG A 471 1.18 -23.36 4.31
N ASP A 472 2.43 -22.95 4.25
CA ASP A 472 2.89 -21.77 4.98
C ASP A 472 2.42 -20.48 4.29
N ILE A 473 2.05 -19.49 5.10
CA ILE A 473 1.72 -18.14 4.66
C ILE A 473 2.67 -17.14 5.32
N PHE A 474 3.34 -16.34 4.51
CA PHE A 474 4.18 -15.23 4.93
C PHE A 474 3.61 -13.91 4.40
N VAL A 475 3.45 -12.93 5.28
CA VAL A 475 2.99 -11.58 4.94
C VAL A 475 3.97 -10.57 5.50
N THR A 476 4.49 -9.71 4.63
CA THR A 476 5.31 -8.56 5.01
C THR A 476 4.71 -7.31 4.35
N ALA A 477 4.55 -6.24 5.12
CA ALA A 477 4.01 -4.96 4.66
C ALA A 477 4.40 -3.84 5.62
N ALA A 478 4.26 -2.57 5.22
CA ALA A 478 4.30 -1.46 6.18
C ALA A 478 3.17 -1.60 7.22
N GLU A 479 1.96 -1.93 6.77
CA GLU A 479 0.79 -2.18 7.62
C GLU A 479 0.01 -3.43 7.16
N ILE A 480 -0.56 -4.18 8.11
CA ILE A 480 -1.36 -5.38 7.82
C ILE A 480 -2.75 -5.24 8.42
N SER A 481 -3.79 -5.30 7.59
CA SER A 481 -5.20 -5.30 8.00
C SER A 481 -5.93 -6.45 7.32
N VAL A 482 -6.21 -7.53 8.06
CA VAL A 482 -6.68 -8.79 7.48
C VAL A 482 -7.94 -9.34 8.16
N GLY A 483 -8.65 -10.23 7.47
CA GLY A 483 -9.67 -11.09 8.05
C GLY A 483 -9.07 -12.33 8.72
N ASP A 484 -9.67 -13.51 8.49
CA ASP A 484 -9.21 -14.76 9.08
C ASP A 484 -8.11 -15.43 8.24
N PHE A 485 -7.13 -16.08 8.87
CA PHE A 485 -6.14 -16.92 8.19
C PHE A 485 -6.26 -18.36 8.66
N ASN A 486 -6.26 -19.30 7.72
CA ASN A 486 -6.38 -20.71 8.05
C ASN A 486 -5.48 -21.61 7.21
N THR A 487 -4.46 -22.18 7.86
CA THR A 487 -3.56 -23.17 7.28
C THR A 487 -3.81 -24.56 7.86
N SER A 488 -4.91 -24.74 8.60
CA SER A 488 -5.22 -25.99 9.28
C SER A 488 -5.40 -27.15 8.29
N ASN A 489 -4.91 -28.33 8.65
CA ASN A 489 -5.02 -29.52 7.84
C ASN A 489 -5.62 -30.69 8.63
N PHE A 490 -6.53 -31.44 7.97
CA PHE A 490 -7.36 -32.45 8.62
C PHE A 490 -7.36 -33.78 7.87
N SER A 491 -6.93 -34.84 8.55
CA SER A 491 -6.89 -36.19 7.98
C SER A 491 -7.96 -37.14 8.53
N SER A 492 -8.51 -37.96 7.63
CA SER A 492 -9.42 -39.08 7.95
C SER A 492 -8.71 -40.40 8.31
N ILE A 493 -7.40 -40.52 8.06
CA ILE A 493 -6.58 -41.75 8.25
C ILE A 493 -5.20 -41.41 8.84
N ASP A 494 -4.44 -42.41 9.31
CA ASP A 494 -3.14 -42.27 10.02
C ASP A 494 -2.02 -41.59 9.18
N ASN A 495 -2.13 -40.27 8.96
CA ASN A 495 -1.16 -39.45 8.24
C ASN A 495 -0.66 -38.32 9.15
N ALA A 496 0.61 -37.93 8.99
CA ALA A 496 1.22 -36.81 9.70
C ALA A 496 0.96 -35.50 8.93
N GLU A 497 -0.30 -35.11 8.78
CA GLU A 497 -0.66 -33.83 8.15
C GLU A 497 -0.47 -32.70 9.17
N HIS A 498 0.30 -31.68 8.80
CA HIS A 498 0.65 -30.56 9.67
C HIS A 498 -0.17 -29.33 9.29
N GLY A 499 -0.42 -28.44 10.24
CA GLY A 499 -0.83 -27.06 9.93
C GLY A 499 0.35 -26.29 9.35
N GLY A 500 0.09 -25.36 8.43
CA GLY A 500 1.15 -24.51 7.86
C GLY A 500 1.48 -23.31 8.75
N HIS A 501 2.72 -22.82 8.72
CA HIS A 501 3.11 -21.66 9.51
C HIS A 501 2.39 -20.39 9.04
N ILE A 502 2.05 -19.49 9.96
CA ILE A 502 1.53 -18.15 9.65
C ILE A 502 2.51 -17.12 10.22
N CYS A 503 3.11 -16.32 9.36
CA CYS A 503 4.06 -15.27 9.75
C CYS A 503 3.61 -13.92 9.19
N LEU A 504 3.25 -12.98 10.06
CA LEU A 504 2.86 -11.61 9.66
C LEU A 504 3.86 -10.60 10.25
N ILE A 505 4.42 -9.75 9.39
CA ILE A 505 5.42 -8.74 9.75
C ILE A 505 4.97 -7.38 9.24
N ALA A 506 4.54 -6.51 10.15
CA ALA A 506 4.30 -5.08 9.86
C ALA A 506 5.57 -4.29 10.19
N THR A 507 6.23 -3.74 9.16
CA THR A 507 7.54 -3.08 9.27
C THR A 507 7.46 -1.68 9.88
N HIS A 508 6.34 -0.98 9.70
CA HIS A 508 6.16 0.42 10.14
C HIS A 508 4.91 0.66 10.99
N GLY A 509 3.84 -0.11 10.79
CA GLY A 509 2.54 0.12 11.41
C GLY A 509 2.01 -1.06 12.21
N ASN A 510 0.69 -1.24 12.14
CA ASN A 510 -0.08 -2.19 12.93
C ASN A 510 -0.30 -3.53 12.22
N ILE A 511 -0.57 -4.56 13.02
CA ILE A 511 -1.25 -5.77 12.55
C ILE A 511 -2.65 -5.76 13.14
N VAL A 512 -3.68 -5.63 12.29
CA VAL A 512 -5.09 -5.76 12.64
C VAL A 512 -5.64 -6.98 11.92
N GLY A 513 -6.27 -7.92 12.62
CA GLY A 513 -6.64 -9.22 12.06
C GLY A 513 -7.87 -9.87 12.68
N GLY A 514 -8.42 -10.88 11.99
CA GLY A 514 -9.42 -11.81 12.52
C GLY A 514 -8.80 -13.00 13.25
N GLU A 515 -9.39 -14.18 13.09
CA GLU A 515 -8.93 -15.45 13.68
C GLU A 515 -7.77 -16.07 12.87
N LEU A 516 -6.71 -16.50 13.57
CA LEU A 516 -5.53 -17.13 12.97
C LEU A 516 -5.45 -18.61 13.38
N MET A 517 -5.52 -19.52 12.41
CA MET A 517 -5.60 -20.97 12.66
C MET A 517 -4.53 -21.76 11.90
N SER A 518 -3.70 -22.50 12.64
CA SER A 518 -2.76 -23.47 12.10
C SER A 518 -2.84 -24.81 12.85
N MET A 519 -3.96 -25.52 12.65
CA MET A 519 -4.27 -26.73 13.41
C MET A 519 -3.97 -28.02 12.64
N ALA A 520 -3.63 -29.08 13.38
CA ALA A 520 -3.50 -30.43 12.85
C ALA A 520 -4.51 -31.36 13.54
N ARG A 521 -5.46 -31.96 12.79
CA ARG A 521 -6.44 -32.89 13.39
C ARG A 521 -6.49 -34.22 12.65
N GLY A 522 -6.44 -35.32 13.40
CA GLY A 522 -6.58 -36.67 12.84
C GLY A 522 -7.72 -37.46 13.46
N THR A 523 -8.31 -38.35 12.66
CA THR A 523 -9.46 -39.16 13.09
C THR A 523 -9.08 -40.37 13.94
N LEU A 524 -7.89 -40.99 13.75
CA LEU A 524 -7.43 -42.13 14.56
C LEU A 524 -6.08 -41.82 15.20
N ASN A 525 -4.99 -41.79 14.45
CA ASN A 525 -3.73 -41.20 14.90
C ASN A 525 -3.43 -39.92 14.11
N ASN A 526 -2.74 -38.97 14.73
CA ASN A 526 -2.12 -37.85 14.06
C ASN A 526 -0.71 -37.65 14.63
N ARG A 527 0.33 -37.78 13.80
CA ARG A 527 1.69 -37.35 14.17
C ARG A 527 2.03 -35.95 13.66
N GLY A 528 1.12 -35.34 12.91
CA GLY A 528 1.28 -33.98 12.42
C GLY A 528 1.15 -32.98 13.55
N ASN A 529 1.90 -31.89 13.42
CA ASN A 529 1.96 -30.81 14.37
C ASN A 529 1.10 -29.64 13.89
N GLY A 530 0.59 -28.83 14.83
CA GLY A 530 0.15 -27.48 14.47
C GLY A 530 1.33 -26.66 13.96
N GLY A 531 1.08 -25.71 13.07
CA GLY A 531 2.10 -24.79 12.61
C GLY A 531 2.26 -23.60 13.56
N ASP A 532 3.44 -23.01 13.58
CA ASP A 532 3.73 -21.83 14.41
C ASP A 532 3.02 -20.59 13.86
N ILE A 533 2.63 -19.68 14.75
CA ILE A 533 2.05 -18.38 14.42
C ILE A 533 2.92 -17.27 15.02
N THR A 534 3.50 -16.44 14.15
CA THR A 534 4.40 -15.35 14.53
C THR A 534 3.89 -14.03 14.00
N LEU A 535 3.66 -13.05 14.89
CA LEU A 535 3.27 -11.68 14.54
C LEU A 535 4.30 -10.69 15.08
N SER A 536 4.82 -9.82 14.22
CA SER A 536 5.75 -8.75 14.60
C SER A 536 5.28 -7.42 14.02
N ALA A 537 5.01 -6.43 14.87
CA ALA A 537 4.58 -5.11 14.43
C ALA A 537 5.47 -4.01 15.02
N ALA A 538 5.72 -2.94 14.26
CA ALA A 538 6.38 -1.76 14.80
C ALA A 538 5.47 -1.03 15.82
N GLU A 539 4.17 -0.94 15.55
CA GLU A 539 3.19 -0.29 16.42
C GLU A 539 2.44 -1.29 17.29
N ALA A 540 1.21 -1.67 16.93
CA ALA A 540 0.33 -2.52 17.72
C ALA A 540 -0.06 -3.82 17.01
N ILE A 541 -0.48 -4.81 17.79
CA ILE A 541 -1.11 -6.05 17.31
C ILE A 541 -2.52 -6.11 17.88
N THR A 542 -3.54 -6.18 17.03
CA THR A 542 -4.95 -6.40 17.42
C THR A 542 -5.55 -7.51 16.57
N VAL A 543 -5.71 -8.71 17.14
CA VAL A 543 -6.29 -9.86 16.42
C VAL A 543 -7.35 -10.56 17.27
N ASP A 544 -8.18 -11.42 16.68
CA ASP A 544 -9.13 -12.23 17.44
C ASP A 544 -8.41 -13.45 18.08
N ASN A 545 -8.90 -14.68 17.86
CA ASN A 545 -8.30 -15.87 18.45
C ASN A 545 -7.09 -16.34 17.63
N ILE A 546 -6.12 -16.95 18.30
CA ILE A 546 -4.97 -17.61 17.67
C ILE A 546 -4.91 -19.07 18.11
N MET A 547 -4.84 -20.01 17.17
CA MET A 547 -4.89 -21.45 17.46
C MET A 547 -3.87 -22.26 16.65
N THR A 548 -2.98 -22.97 17.35
CA THR A 548 -1.93 -23.84 16.78
C THR A 548 -2.08 -25.30 17.24
N VAL A 549 -3.32 -25.74 17.44
CA VAL A 549 -3.67 -26.98 18.15
C VAL A 549 -3.35 -28.25 17.35
N ALA A 550 -2.85 -29.27 18.04
CA ALA A 550 -2.77 -30.65 17.51
C ALA A 550 -3.73 -31.60 18.24
N SER A 551 -4.57 -32.34 17.52
CA SER A 551 -5.49 -33.29 18.16
C SER A 551 -5.72 -34.58 17.37
N ALA A 552 -5.99 -35.68 18.10
CA ALA A 552 -6.33 -36.97 17.51
C ALA A 552 -7.19 -37.84 18.44
N LEU A 553 -7.90 -38.86 17.92
CA LEU A 553 -8.57 -39.82 18.79
C LEU A 553 -7.59 -40.71 19.58
N SER A 554 -6.42 -41.04 19.06
CA SER A 554 -5.42 -41.89 19.74
C SER A 554 -4.17 -41.07 20.07
N ASN A 555 -3.14 -41.10 19.23
CA ASN A 555 -1.90 -40.34 19.45
C ASN A 555 -1.96 -39.00 18.72
N SER A 556 -1.72 -37.90 19.41
CA SER A 556 -1.60 -36.53 18.86
C SER A 556 -0.13 -36.09 18.73
N GLY A 557 0.14 -35.21 17.76
CA GLY A 557 1.41 -34.51 17.59
C GLY A 557 1.52 -33.26 18.48
N ASN A 558 2.55 -32.46 18.24
CA ASN A 558 2.81 -31.24 19.00
C ASN A 558 1.93 -30.08 18.50
N ALA A 559 1.51 -29.19 19.39
CA ALA A 559 1.01 -27.89 18.96
C ALA A 559 2.17 -27.01 18.46
N GLY A 560 1.85 -26.02 17.62
CA GLY A 560 2.80 -25.00 17.19
C GLY A 560 2.97 -23.89 18.24
N GLU A 561 4.05 -23.12 18.15
CA GLU A 561 4.30 -21.97 19.03
C GLU A 561 3.50 -20.73 18.59
N ILE A 562 3.22 -19.84 19.54
CA ILE A 562 2.64 -18.51 19.27
C ILE A 562 3.60 -17.44 19.79
N THR A 563 4.07 -16.56 18.91
CA THR A 563 4.96 -15.46 19.26
C THR A 563 4.41 -14.13 18.75
N LEU A 564 4.20 -13.16 19.65
CA LEU A 564 3.70 -11.83 19.33
C LEU A 564 4.65 -10.77 19.88
N THR A 565 5.14 -9.86 19.03
CA THR A 565 6.04 -8.79 19.46
C THR A 565 5.67 -7.43 18.87
N THR A 566 5.66 -6.39 19.72
CA THR A 566 5.52 -4.99 19.29
C THR A 566 6.73 -4.16 19.71
N GLN A 567 7.09 -3.16 18.90
CA GLN A 567 8.21 -2.26 19.22
C GLN A 567 7.78 -1.03 20.02
N THR A 568 6.53 -0.58 19.89
CA THR A 568 6.06 0.66 20.55
C THR A 568 4.67 0.55 21.16
N GLY A 569 3.73 -0.16 20.53
CA GLY A 569 2.31 -0.20 20.91
C GLY A 569 1.88 -1.46 21.65
N PRO A 570 0.57 -1.61 21.91
CA PRO A 570 0.01 -2.72 22.70
C PRO A 570 -0.20 -3.99 21.88
N ILE A 571 -0.38 -5.10 22.58
CA ILE A 571 -0.90 -6.36 22.04
C ILE A 571 -2.31 -6.57 22.61
N SER A 572 -3.31 -6.70 21.75
CA SER A 572 -4.70 -7.05 22.09
C SER A 572 -5.13 -8.29 21.33
N THR A 573 -5.48 -9.37 22.04
CA THR A 573 -5.96 -10.62 21.41
C THR A 573 -7.20 -11.20 22.08
N GLY A 574 -7.93 -12.04 21.34
CA GLY A 574 -8.91 -12.96 21.90
C GLY A 574 -8.25 -14.11 22.66
N ARG A 575 -8.70 -15.34 22.42
CA ARG A 575 -8.12 -16.54 23.04
C ARG A 575 -6.87 -17.01 22.29
N LEU A 576 -5.82 -17.34 23.02
CA LEU A 576 -4.59 -17.97 22.50
C LEU A 576 -4.55 -19.44 22.91
N ASN A 577 -4.45 -20.36 21.94
CA ASN A 577 -4.49 -21.80 22.20
C ASN A 577 -3.42 -22.58 21.41
N ALA A 578 -2.38 -23.00 22.12
CA ALA A 578 -1.31 -23.88 21.65
C ALA A 578 -1.38 -25.25 22.36
N SER A 579 -2.58 -25.81 22.54
CA SER A 579 -2.78 -27.09 23.24
C SER A 579 -2.71 -28.31 22.32
N THR A 580 -2.46 -29.47 22.95
CA THR A 580 -2.56 -30.77 22.29
C THR A 580 -3.47 -31.72 23.06
N ALA A 581 -4.22 -32.57 22.33
CA ALA A 581 -5.20 -33.47 22.93
C ALA A 581 -5.38 -34.80 22.19
N GLY A 582 -5.47 -35.90 22.94
CA GLY A 582 -5.89 -37.21 22.40
C GLY A 582 -6.23 -38.26 23.45
N ASN A 583 -6.50 -39.52 23.07
CA ASN A 583 -6.67 -40.57 24.07
C ASN A 583 -5.33 -40.94 24.71
N ASN A 584 -4.28 -41.05 23.90
CA ASN A 584 -2.89 -41.26 24.32
C ASN A 584 -2.05 -40.08 23.82
N ASN A 585 -2.04 -38.97 24.56
CA ASN A 585 -1.29 -37.80 24.11
C ASN A 585 0.22 -38.00 24.33
N ILE A 586 0.99 -37.94 23.24
CA ILE A 586 2.45 -37.97 23.27
C ILE A 586 3.07 -36.62 22.88
N GLY A 587 2.27 -35.72 22.29
CA GLY A 587 2.72 -34.42 21.84
C GLY A 587 2.75 -33.40 22.98
N ALA A 588 3.60 -32.39 22.84
CA ALA A 588 3.66 -31.26 23.76
C ALA A 588 2.73 -30.11 23.31
N GLY A 589 2.28 -29.31 24.27
CA GLY A 589 1.74 -27.99 23.98
C GLY A 589 2.84 -27.05 23.48
N GLY A 590 2.46 -26.05 22.69
CA GLY A 590 3.36 -25.04 22.17
C GLY A 590 3.57 -23.91 23.17
N ASN A 591 4.72 -23.25 23.11
CA ASN A 591 4.99 -22.07 23.92
C ASN A 591 4.18 -20.87 23.40
N ILE A 592 3.77 -20.00 24.32
CA ILE A 592 3.12 -18.73 24.01
C ILE A 592 3.96 -17.60 24.58
N THR A 593 4.50 -16.75 23.71
CA THR A 593 5.38 -15.62 24.08
C THR A 593 4.81 -14.31 23.55
N LEU A 594 4.59 -13.34 24.43
CA LEU A 594 4.10 -12.01 24.09
C LEU A 594 5.05 -10.95 24.67
N GLY A 595 5.60 -10.10 23.81
CA GLY A 595 6.45 -8.98 24.21
C GLY A 595 5.92 -7.66 23.68
N ALA A 596 5.49 -6.77 24.56
CA ALA A 596 5.04 -5.44 24.19
C ALA A 596 5.76 -4.34 24.96
N VAL A 597 5.94 -3.19 24.32
CA VAL A 597 6.36 -1.99 25.04
C VAL A 597 5.21 -1.42 25.87
N ASP A 598 3.99 -1.45 25.32
CA ASP A 598 2.76 -1.00 25.97
C ASP A 598 1.95 -2.20 26.52
N ASN A 599 0.62 -2.03 26.69
CA ASN A 599 -0.25 -3.00 27.35
C ASN A 599 -0.31 -4.34 26.60
N ILE A 600 -0.41 -5.43 27.35
CA ILE A 600 -0.85 -6.73 26.84
C ILE A 600 -2.26 -6.99 27.36
N SER A 601 -3.23 -7.18 26.47
CA SER A 601 -4.61 -7.53 26.78
C SER A 601 -5.02 -8.80 26.03
N THR A 602 -5.33 -9.88 26.73
CA THR A 602 -5.74 -11.14 26.09
C THR A 602 -6.99 -11.75 26.73
N GLY A 603 -7.67 -12.62 25.98
CA GLY A 603 -8.63 -13.58 26.52
C GLY A 603 -7.93 -14.72 27.27
N ASP A 604 -8.45 -15.94 27.14
CA ASP A 604 -7.80 -17.11 27.76
C ASP A 604 -6.52 -17.48 27.01
N ILE A 605 -5.48 -17.88 27.74
CA ILE A 605 -4.23 -18.42 27.19
C ILE A 605 -4.10 -19.87 27.62
N THR A 606 -3.93 -20.80 26.67
CA THR A 606 -3.83 -22.23 26.96
C THR A 606 -2.72 -22.90 26.16
N THR A 607 -1.81 -23.57 26.85
CA THR A 607 -0.68 -24.34 26.28
C THR A 607 -0.68 -25.79 26.75
N SER A 608 -1.83 -26.30 27.18
CA SER A 608 -1.95 -27.58 27.88
C SER A 608 -1.69 -28.81 27.01
N ALA A 609 -1.23 -29.90 27.63
CA ALA A 609 -1.14 -31.23 27.03
C ALA A 609 -2.09 -32.22 27.73
N ASN A 610 -3.20 -32.55 27.07
CA ASN A 610 -4.31 -33.27 27.69
C ASN A 610 -4.54 -34.64 27.07
N ALA A 611 -4.86 -35.64 27.90
CA ALA A 611 -5.26 -36.96 27.45
C ALA A 611 -6.48 -37.53 28.16
N THR A 612 -7.26 -38.37 27.47
CA THR A 612 -8.34 -39.11 28.14
C THR A 612 -7.86 -40.39 28.83
N THR A 613 -6.73 -40.98 28.43
CA THR A 613 -6.18 -42.20 29.06
C THR A 613 -4.76 -42.00 29.57
N ASN A 614 -3.78 -41.91 28.66
CA ASN A 614 -2.37 -41.74 29.02
C ASN A 614 -1.84 -40.43 28.42
N ASN A 615 -1.14 -39.63 29.21
CA ASN A 615 -0.43 -38.45 28.74
C ASN A 615 1.07 -38.59 29.03
N SER A 616 1.90 -38.48 27.99
CA SER A 616 3.35 -38.26 28.13
C SER A 616 3.79 -36.90 27.58
N GLY A 617 2.85 -36.12 27.07
CA GLY A 617 3.06 -34.77 26.55
C GLY A 617 3.25 -33.74 27.65
N GLN A 618 4.14 -32.77 27.42
CA GLN A 618 4.38 -31.66 28.35
C GLN A 618 3.49 -30.47 28.00
N GLY A 619 3.07 -29.69 29.01
CA GLY A 619 2.48 -28.37 28.78
C GLY A 619 3.53 -27.41 28.23
N GLY A 620 3.12 -26.46 27.39
CA GLY A 620 3.98 -25.39 26.90
C GLY A 620 4.09 -24.24 27.89
N ASN A 621 5.14 -23.43 27.79
CA ASN A 621 5.34 -22.27 28.67
C ASN A 621 4.52 -21.06 28.21
N ILE A 622 4.18 -20.18 29.15
CA ILE A 622 3.58 -18.87 28.87
C ILE A 622 4.52 -17.78 29.37
N LEU A 623 4.95 -16.86 28.50
CA LEU A 623 5.79 -15.72 28.84
C LEU A 623 5.16 -14.42 28.33
N LEU A 624 4.73 -13.54 29.22
CA LEU A 624 4.19 -12.22 28.89
C LEU A 624 5.08 -11.11 29.48
N THR A 625 5.57 -10.21 28.64
CA THR A 625 6.42 -9.08 29.06
C THR A 625 5.85 -7.77 28.55
N SER A 626 5.43 -6.88 29.45
CA SER A 626 5.11 -5.47 29.17
C SER A 626 6.17 -4.56 29.80
N GLN A 627 6.80 -3.72 28.99
CA GLN A 627 7.92 -2.89 29.45
C GLN A 627 7.45 -1.64 30.21
N MET A 628 6.44 -0.93 29.68
CA MET A 628 6.01 0.37 30.21
C MET A 628 4.57 0.39 30.74
N ALA A 629 3.80 -0.68 30.58
CA ALA A 629 2.37 -0.68 30.88
C ALA A 629 1.88 -1.99 31.52
N ASN A 630 0.57 -2.28 31.41
CA ASN A 630 -0.09 -3.33 32.16
C ASN A 630 -0.19 -4.64 31.39
N ILE A 631 -0.32 -5.75 32.12
CA ILE A 631 -0.76 -7.04 31.59
C ILE A 631 -2.18 -7.31 32.12
N SER A 632 -3.12 -7.54 31.20
CA SER A 632 -4.51 -7.90 31.51
C SER A 632 -4.90 -9.17 30.75
N THR A 633 -5.29 -10.22 31.46
CA THR A 633 -5.63 -11.52 30.86
C THR A 633 -6.92 -12.07 31.45
N ALA A 634 -7.59 -12.99 30.75
CA ALA A 634 -8.59 -13.84 31.38
C ALA A 634 -7.89 -14.99 32.14
N SER A 635 -8.04 -16.25 31.74
CA SER A 635 -7.38 -17.39 32.38
C SER A 635 -6.05 -17.73 31.72
N LEU A 636 -5.06 -18.19 32.48
CA LEU A 636 -3.82 -18.78 31.95
C LEU A 636 -3.72 -20.25 32.40
N ALA A 637 -3.50 -21.15 31.45
CA ALA A 637 -3.43 -22.59 31.71
C ALA A 637 -2.29 -23.28 30.95
N ALA A 638 -1.30 -23.79 31.68
CA ALA A 638 -0.18 -24.58 31.17
C ALA A 638 -0.26 -26.06 31.63
N ASP A 639 -1.47 -26.55 31.85
CA ASP A 639 -1.76 -27.81 32.55
C ASP A 639 -1.39 -29.08 31.76
N THR A 640 -1.20 -30.18 32.49
CA THR A 640 -1.26 -31.54 31.94
C THR A 640 -2.24 -32.41 32.70
N VAL A 641 -3.09 -33.14 31.95
CA VAL A 641 -4.17 -33.94 32.54
C VAL A 641 -4.27 -35.31 31.86
N ALA A 642 -4.44 -36.37 32.66
CA ALA A 642 -4.86 -37.69 32.16
C ALA A 642 -5.73 -38.46 33.16
N ASN A 643 -6.66 -39.31 32.70
CA ASN A 643 -7.53 -40.11 33.58
C ASN A 643 -6.91 -41.43 34.06
N SER A 644 -5.84 -41.95 33.44
CA SER A 644 -5.21 -43.21 33.84
C SER A 644 -3.74 -43.05 34.24
N SER A 645 -2.89 -42.50 33.37
CA SER A 645 -1.47 -42.27 33.66
C SER A 645 -1.02 -40.95 33.05
N ASN A 646 -0.42 -40.08 33.85
CA ASN A 646 0.23 -38.87 33.35
C ASN A 646 1.71 -38.92 33.75
N THR A 647 2.61 -38.80 32.77
CA THR A 647 4.05 -38.63 32.96
C THR A 647 4.54 -37.29 32.40
N GLY A 648 3.63 -36.46 31.90
CA GLY A 648 3.92 -35.13 31.38
C GLY A 648 3.90 -34.09 32.49
N ASN A 649 4.88 -33.20 32.48
CA ASN A 649 4.92 -32.05 33.38
C ASN A 649 4.16 -30.88 32.77
N SER A 650 3.58 -30.02 33.61
CA SER A 650 3.02 -28.74 33.18
C SER A 650 4.11 -27.75 32.78
N GLY A 651 3.75 -26.77 31.95
CA GLY A 651 4.63 -25.67 31.59
C GLY A 651 4.63 -24.58 32.66
N SER A 652 5.67 -23.74 32.64
CA SER A 652 5.80 -22.60 33.55
C SER A 652 5.12 -21.35 32.98
N ILE A 653 4.71 -20.45 33.88
CA ILE A 653 4.03 -19.19 33.55
C ILE A 653 4.83 -18.03 34.14
N VAL A 654 5.23 -17.09 33.28
CA VAL A 654 6.01 -15.90 33.67
C VAL A 654 5.31 -14.65 33.17
N LEU A 655 4.98 -13.74 34.08
CA LEU A 655 4.37 -12.44 33.80
C LEU A 655 5.27 -11.32 34.32
N GLU A 656 5.67 -10.40 33.44
CA GLU A 656 6.55 -9.27 33.78
C GLU A 656 5.96 -7.94 33.30
N ALA A 657 5.45 -7.13 34.22
CA ALA A 657 4.99 -5.76 33.96
C ALA A 657 5.97 -4.76 34.62
N SER A 658 7.00 -4.36 33.87
CA SER A 658 8.15 -3.64 34.42
C SER A 658 7.84 -2.23 34.95
N ALA A 659 6.73 -1.60 34.51
CA ALA A 659 6.29 -0.29 35.01
C ALA A 659 4.77 -0.21 35.28
N GLY A 660 4.04 -1.32 35.15
CA GLY A 660 2.58 -1.36 35.23
C GLY A 660 2.03 -2.46 36.12
N ALA A 661 0.71 -2.58 36.14
CA ALA A 661 -0.03 -3.55 36.95
C ALA A 661 -0.27 -4.86 36.19
N ILE A 662 -0.57 -5.93 36.93
CA ILE A 662 -1.00 -7.22 36.38
C ILE A 662 -2.41 -7.52 36.88
N ASN A 663 -3.33 -7.79 35.95
CA ASN A 663 -4.69 -8.24 36.22
C ASN A 663 -4.96 -9.55 35.48
N SER A 664 -5.30 -10.61 36.19
CA SER A 664 -5.64 -11.91 35.60
C SER A 664 -6.78 -12.57 36.36
N GLN A 665 -7.44 -13.57 35.78
CA GLN A 665 -8.36 -14.44 36.53
C GLN A 665 -7.58 -15.60 37.17
N GLN A 666 -7.88 -16.83 36.77
CA GLN A 666 -7.20 -18.04 37.24
C GLN A 666 -5.87 -18.26 36.51
N ILE A 667 -4.84 -18.65 37.26
CA ILE A 667 -3.53 -19.05 36.72
C ILE A 667 -3.24 -20.49 37.17
N THR A 668 -3.18 -21.42 36.22
CA THR A 668 -2.98 -22.85 36.48
C THR A 668 -1.79 -23.42 35.71
N ALA A 669 -0.87 -24.04 36.44
CA ALA A 669 0.25 -24.80 35.92
C ALA A 669 0.28 -26.16 36.61
N THR A 670 -0.81 -26.91 36.45
CA THR A 670 -1.07 -28.14 37.20
C THR A 670 -0.71 -29.39 36.40
N ALA A 671 -0.13 -30.38 37.08
CA ALA A 671 0.14 -31.68 36.50
C ALA A 671 -0.63 -32.78 37.25
N VAL A 672 -1.84 -33.06 36.75
CA VAL A 672 -2.76 -34.02 37.38
C VAL A 672 -2.45 -35.44 36.90
N SER A 673 -2.01 -36.29 37.83
CA SER A 673 -1.77 -37.72 37.60
C SER A 673 -2.53 -38.59 38.61
N PRO A 674 -3.28 -39.61 38.15
CA PRO A 674 -3.82 -40.65 39.04
C PRO A 674 -2.73 -41.53 39.68
N ASP A 675 -1.51 -41.57 39.11
CA ASP A 675 -0.33 -42.21 39.69
C ASP A 675 0.56 -41.14 40.33
N ALA A 676 0.44 -40.98 41.65
CA ALA A 676 0.90 -39.83 42.42
C ALA A 676 2.43 -39.67 42.57
N ALA A 677 3.25 -40.34 41.76
CA ALA A 677 4.71 -40.39 41.93
C ALA A 677 5.53 -39.82 40.76
N ALA A 678 4.90 -39.27 39.70
CA ALA A 678 5.59 -39.07 38.42
C ALA A 678 5.51 -37.67 37.79
N THR A 679 4.68 -36.73 38.29
CA THR A 679 4.47 -35.43 37.63
C THR A 679 4.89 -34.24 38.46
N GLN A 680 5.43 -33.22 37.78
CA GLN A 680 5.82 -31.94 38.34
C GLN A 680 4.87 -30.82 37.88
N GLY A 681 4.39 -30.02 38.84
CA GLY A 681 3.67 -28.76 38.61
C GLY A 681 4.60 -27.69 38.03
N GLY A 682 4.08 -26.70 37.31
CA GLY A 682 4.88 -25.68 36.64
C GLY A 682 5.08 -24.47 37.54
N ASP A 683 6.24 -23.82 37.40
CA ASP A 683 6.57 -22.62 38.18
C ASP A 683 5.74 -21.44 37.68
N ILE A 684 5.29 -20.60 38.62
CA ILE A 684 4.49 -19.41 38.33
C ILE A 684 5.20 -18.19 38.92
N GLN A 685 5.73 -17.35 38.04
CA GLN A 685 6.43 -16.12 38.41
C GLN A 685 5.65 -14.89 37.94
N ILE A 686 5.35 -13.96 38.84
CA ILE A 686 4.58 -12.75 38.56
C ILE A 686 5.30 -11.53 39.15
N ASN A 687 5.82 -10.66 38.29
CA ASN A 687 6.57 -9.46 38.67
C ASN A 687 5.87 -8.21 38.14
N ALA A 688 5.57 -7.24 39.01
CA ALA A 688 4.95 -5.96 38.61
C ALA A 688 5.41 -4.76 39.45
N ASP A 689 5.71 -3.63 38.82
CA ASP A 689 5.88 -2.37 39.58
C ASP A 689 4.53 -1.81 40.08
N GLY A 690 3.44 -2.12 39.38
CA GLY A 690 2.07 -1.82 39.78
C GLY A 690 1.44 -2.90 40.67
N ALA A 691 0.17 -2.73 41.01
CA ALA A 691 -0.59 -3.72 41.76
C ALA A 691 -0.78 -5.02 40.97
N ILE A 692 -0.84 -6.15 41.70
CA ILE A 692 -1.17 -7.46 41.14
C ILE A 692 -2.55 -7.87 41.66
N VAL A 693 -3.48 -8.13 40.76
CA VAL A 693 -4.84 -8.59 41.06
C VAL A 693 -5.11 -9.87 40.29
N ILE A 694 -5.40 -10.95 40.99
CA ILE A 694 -5.68 -12.26 40.41
C ILE A 694 -6.85 -12.95 41.10
N ASP A 695 -7.48 -13.97 40.51
CA ASP A 695 -8.49 -14.77 41.22
C ASP A 695 -7.80 -15.77 42.15
N PHE A 696 -7.05 -16.72 41.58
CA PHE A 696 -6.25 -17.70 42.33
C PHE A 696 -5.07 -18.24 41.50
N ILE A 697 -4.07 -18.80 42.18
CA ILE A 697 -2.91 -19.49 41.58
C ILE A 697 -2.91 -20.96 41.98
N ASN A 698 -2.71 -21.86 41.02
CA ASN A 698 -2.57 -23.30 41.26
C ASN A 698 -1.38 -23.89 40.49
N ALA A 699 -0.30 -24.22 41.21
CA ALA A 699 0.93 -24.83 40.69
C ALA A 699 1.09 -26.30 41.13
N MET A 700 -0.01 -26.99 41.43
CA MET A 700 0.05 -28.36 41.94
C MET A 700 0.64 -29.36 40.96
N GLY A 701 1.57 -30.19 41.45
CA GLY A 701 1.90 -31.48 40.85
C GLY A 701 1.71 -32.61 41.86
N GLN A 702 1.29 -33.78 41.37
CA GLN A 702 1.02 -34.93 42.24
C GLN A 702 2.31 -35.56 42.80
N GLY A 703 3.44 -35.44 42.10
CA GLY A 703 4.76 -35.83 42.60
C GLY A 703 5.51 -34.68 43.27
N GLN A 704 5.76 -33.60 42.52
CA GLN A 704 6.41 -32.35 42.96
C GLN A 704 5.55 -31.15 42.53
N GLY A 705 5.38 -30.15 43.38
CA GLY A 705 4.71 -28.90 43.00
C GLY A 705 5.66 -27.93 42.31
N GLY A 706 5.11 -26.93 41.62
CA GLY A 706 5.87 -25.79 41.13
C GLY A 706 6.00 -24.70 42.19
N ASP A 707 7.00 -23.85 42.02
CA ASP A 707 7.20 -22.66 42.86
C ASP A 707 6.25 -21.53 42.44
N ILE A 708 5.75 -20.77 43.41
CA ILE A 708 4.91 -19.59 43.18
C ILE A 708 5.63 -18.36 43.71
N ASP A 709 6.17 -17.56 42.80
CA ASP A 709 6.92 -16.34 43.09
C ASP A 709 6.12 -15.11 42.65
N VAL A 710 5.75 -14.25 43.60
CA VAL A 710 5.01 -13.01 43.32
C VAL A 710 5.76 -11.82 43.90
N ALA A 711 6.10 -10.85 43.05
CA ALA A 711 6.77 -9.62 43.44
C ALA A 711 6.03 -8.39 42.94
N THR A 712 5.68 -7.47 43.85
CA THR A 712 5.09 -6.17 43.51
C THR A 712 5.64 -5.00 44.32
N GLN A 713 5.79 -3.83 43.70
CA GLN A 713 6.09 -2.58 44.41
C GLN A 713 4.84 -1.92 45.03
N GLN A 714 3.67 -2.55 44.94
CA GLN A 714 2.40 -2.07 45.51
C GLN A 714 1.69 -3.18 46.29
N SER A 715 0.42 -3.44 46.00
CA SER A 715 -0.42 -4.44 46.66
C SER A 715 -0.58 -5.70 45.82
N PHE A 716 -0.66 -6.85 46.48
CA PHE A 716 -1.08 -8.12 45.90
C PHE A 716 -2.48 -8.49 46.39
N ARG A 717 -3.37 -8.87 45.47
CA ARG A 717 -4.76 -9.24 45.78
C ARG A 717 -5.14 -10.53 45.06
N ALA A 718 -5.41 -11.59 45.82
CA ALA A 718 -6.07 -12.80 45.30
C ALA A 718 -7.56 -12.78 45.66
N THR A 719 -8.42 -12.59 44.66
CA THR A 719 -9.81 -12.17 44.83
C THR A 719 -10.82 -13.31 44.85
N ASP A 720 -10.39 -14.54 44.59
CA ASP A 720 -11.22 -15.75 44.74
C ASP A 720 -10.41 -16.90 45.36
N ALA A 721 -11.01 -18.09 45.47
CA ALA A 721 -10.37 -19.30 45.95
C ALA A 721 -10.74 -20.51 45.10
N ILE A 722 -9.81 -21.46 45.00
CA ILE A 722 -9.99 -22.72 44.28
C ILE A 722 -11.19 -23.48 44.86
N ALA A 723 -12.18 -23.73 44.01
CA ALA A 723 -13.42 -24.39 44.39
C ALA A 723 -13.13 -25.75 45.06
N ASN A 724 -13.82 -26.01 46.18
CA ASN A 724 -13.69 -27.21 47.04
C ASN A 724 -12.38 -27.34 47.85
N LEU A 725 -11.37 -26.50 47.60
CA LEU A 725 -10.13 -26.48 48.38
C LEU A 725 -10.05 -25.27 49.31
N GLY A 726 -10.68 -24.15 48.94
CA GLY A 726 -10.72 -22.94 49.77
C GLY A 726 -9.39 -22.19 49.86
N ALA A 727 -8.41 -22.55 49.03
CA ALA A 727 -7.11 -21.90 48.92
C ALA A 727 -7.11 -20.91 47.74
N SER A 728 -6.53 -19.72 47.92
CA SER A 728 -6.29 -18.75 46.84
C SER A 728 -4.95 -18.96 46.15
N LEU A 729 -3.97 -19.52 46.87
CA LEU A 729 -2.68 -19.92 46.30
C LEU A 729 -2.39 -21.33 46.80
N LEU A 730 -2.06 -22.22 45.87
CA LEU A 730 -1.89 -23.64 46.13
C LEU A 730 -0.74 -24.23 45.31
N THR A 731 0.20 -24.85 46.01
CA THR A 731 1.17 -25.81 45.46
C THR A 731 1.25 -27.04 46.37
N THR A 732 2.02 -28.06 46.00
CA THR A 732 2.14 -29.33 46.75
C THR A 732 3.56 -29.87 46.78
N GLY A 733 3.83 -30.86 47.63
CA GLY A 733 5.13 -31.54 47.66
C GLY A 733 6.23 -30.62 48.18
N ASP A 734 7.24 -30.36 47.37
CA ASP A 734 8.40 -29.50 47.64
C ASP A 734 8.30 -28.08 47.05
N GLY A 735 7.18 -27.73 46.41
CA GLY A 735 6.96 -26.38 45.89
C GLY A 735 6.85 -25.32 47.01
N THR A 736 7.31 -24.12 46.71
CA THR A 736 7.34 -22.97 47.62
C THR A 736 6.38 -21.86 47.20
N ILE A 737 6.02 -20.97 48.12
CA ILE A 737 5.22 -19.78 47.84
C ILE A 737 5.89 -18.57 48.47
N ASP A 738 6.45 -17.69 47.64
CA ASP A 738 7.12 -16.47 48.05
C ASP A 738 6.37 -15.24 47.51
N ILE A 739 5.82 -14.42 48.42
CA ILE A 739 5.15 -13.17 48.05
C ILE A 739 5.90 -11.98 48.66
N THR A 740 6.41 -11.13 47.78
CA THR A 740 7.05 -9.86 48.12
C THR A 740 6.18 -8.71 47.65
N TYR A 741 5.77 -7.84 48.57
CA TYR A 741 4.95 -6.66 48.25
C TYR A 741 5.47 -5.41 48.97
N ASN A 742 5.10 -4.23 48.47
CA ASN A 742 5.52 -2.95 49.05
C ASN A 742 4.30 -2.02 49.24
N SER A 743 3.42 -2.42 50.16
CA SER A 743 2.26 -1.63 50.56
C SER A 743 2.57 -0.82 51.83
N ASP A 744 1.92 0.35 52.00
CA ASP A 744 1.94 1.10 53.27
C ASP A 744 1.73 0.10 54.43
N PRO A 745 2.58 0.08 55.49
CA PRO A 745 2.51 -0.85 56.60
C PRO A 745 1.23 -0.69 57.42
N LYS A 746 0.49 0.40 57.20
CA LYS A 746 -0.89 0.56 57.70
C LYS A 746 -1.90 -0.30 56.94
N ILE A 747 -1.60 -0.72 55.71
CA ILE A 747 -2.37 -1.64 54.88
C ILE A 747 -1.79 -3.04 55.09
N ALA A 748 -2.30 -3.73 56.11
CA ALA A 748 -1.86 -5.08 56.42
C ALA A 748 -2.30 -6.08 55.35
N PHE A 749 -1.49 -7.11 55.12
CA PHE A 749 -1.86 -8.24 54.28
C PHE A 749 -2.87 -9.12 55.02
N THR A 750 -4.07 -9.29 54.47
CA THR A 750 -5.16 -10.00 55.15
C THR A 750 -5.58 -11.26 54.40
N LEU A 751 -5.50 -12.42 55.05
CA LEU A 751 -6.15 -13.64 54.59
C LEU A 751 -7.62 -13.60 55.01
N GLY A 752 -8.53 -13.87 54.09
CA GLY A 752 -9.98 -13.74 54.26
C GLY A 752 -10.57 -12.41 53.78
N ASP A 753 -9.73 -11.47 53.33
CA ASP A 753 -10.14 -10.16 52.80
C ASP A 753 -9.12 -9.66 51.78
N SER A 754 -9.54 -9.56 50.52
CA SER A 754 -8.71 -9.12 49.40
C SER A 754 -9.06 -7.71 48.92
N GLU A 755 -9.85 -6.92 49.66
CA GLU A 755 -10.30 -5.59 49.22
C GLU A 755 -9.11 -4.65 48.95
N THR A 756 -8.08 -4.68 49.79
CA THR A 756 -6.92 -3.76 49.69
C THR A 756 -5.58 -4.43 49.47
N ASN A 757 -5.26 -5.50 50.20
CA ASN A 757 -4.01 -6.26 50.08
C ASN A 757 -4.17 -7.58 50.84
N GLY A 758 -4.07 -8.72 50.16
CA GLY A 758 -4.38 -10.01 50.77
C GLY A 758 -5.10 -11.00 49.86
N THR A 759 -5.68 -12.05 50.46
CA THR A 759 -6.32 -13.17 49.74
C THR A 759 -7.70 -13.46 50.32
N VAL A 760 -8.64 -13.98 49.51
CA VAL A 760 -9.95 -14.44 50.00
C VAL A 760 -9.84 -15.78 50.73
N GLY A 761 -9.05 -16.71 50.21
CA GLY A 761 -8.83 -18.06 50.74
C GLY A 761 -7.50 -18.22 51.47
N SER A 762 -7.19 -19.47 51.85
CA SER A 762 -5.90 -19.83 52.45
C SER A 762 -4.74 -19.81 51.44
N ILE A 763 -3.51 -19.72 51.94
CA ILE A 763 -2.28 -19.98 51.17
C ILE A 763 -1.70 -21.29 51.71
N THR A 764 -1.43 -22.27 50.84
CA THR A 764 -0.97 -23.60 51.29
C THR A 764 -0.05 -24.28 50.28
N THR A 765 1.00 -24.92 50.81
CA THR A 765 1.91 -25.82 50.07
C THR A 765 1.61 -27.30 50.38
N GLY A 766 0.60 -27.56 51.21
CA GLY A 766 0.34 -28.87 51.82
C GLY A 766 1.26 -29.20 53.02
N ILE A 767 2.45 -28.59 53.10
CA ILE A 767 3.35 -28.65 54.27
C ILE A 767 2.97 -27.53 55.25
N ASP A 768 2.98 -26.30 54.77
CA ASP A 768 2.56 -25.11 55.51
C ASP A 768 1.17 -24.64 55.05
N THR A 769 0.42 -24.02 55.95
CA THR A 769 -0.88 -23.42 55.60
C THR A 769 -1.14 -22.18 56.43
N LEU A 770 -1.40 -21.07 55.75
CA LEU A 770 -1.94 -19.84 56.34
C LEU A 770 -3.46 -19.83 56.14
N THR A 771 -4.22 -19.89 57.24
CA THR A 771 -5.68 -20.03 57.23
C THR A 771 -6.39 -18.69 57.37
N ALA A 772 -7.40 -18.43 56.52
CA ALA A 772 -8.31 -17.29 56.67
C ALA A 772 -9.36 -17.51 57.80
N PRO A 773 -9.82 -16.46 58.52
CA PRO A 773 -9.35 -15.08 58.44
C PRO A 773 -8.13 -14.83 59.35
N GLN A 774 -7.08 -14.19 58.82
CA GLN A 774 -5.87 -13.84 59.56
C GLN A 774 -5.25 -12.57 58.97
N THR A 775 -4.98 -11.56 59.80
CA THR A 775 -4.20 -10.38 59.39
C THR A 775 -2.73 -10.58 59.73
N VAL A 776 -1.86 -10.42 58.74
CA VAL A 776 -0.41 -10.56 58.86
C VAL A 776 0.21 -9.17 59.07
N ALA A 777 0.64 -8.90 60.31
CA ALA A 777 1.16 -7.58 60.71
C ALA A 777 2.70 -7.45 60.62
N GLN A 778 3.42 -8.55 60.38
CA GLN A 778 4.88 -8.61 60.23
C GLN A 778 5.23 -9.69 59.19
N ALA A 779 6.46 -9.68 58.66
CA ALA A 779 6.93 -10.71 57.73
C ALA A 779 6.71 -12.12 58.30
N VAL A 780 6.25 -13.04 57.45
CA VAL A 780 6.03 -14.45 57.80
C VAL A 780 7.05 -15.27 57.04
N GLN A 781 7.77 -16.11 57.76
CA GLN A 781 8.70 -17.07 57.16
C GLN A 781 8.42 -18.43 57.79
N LEU A 782 7.81 -19.31 57.01
CA LEU A 782 7.60 -20.72 57.34
C LEU A 782 8.62 -21.59 56.58
N GLU A 783 8.45 -22.91 56.57
CA GLU A 783 9.38 -23.81 55.87
C GLU A 783 9.27 -23.66 54.35
N SER A 784 8.07 -23.39 53.84
CA SER A 784 7.73 -23.38 52.42
C SER A 784 6.87 -22.18 51.98
N ILE A 785 6.54 -21.26 52.90
CA ILE A 785 5.79 -20.04 52.61
C ILE A 785 6.53 -18.83 53.19
N GLU A 786 6.84 -17.84 52.34
CA GLU A 786 7.40 -16.55 52.73
C GLU A 786 6.49 -15.38 52.31
N LEU A 787 6.21 -14.46 53.24
CA LEU A 787 5.45 -13.23 53.00
C LEU A 787 6.26 -12.03 53.49
N ASN A 788 6.71 -11.18 52.56
CA ASN A 788 7.61 -10.06 52.82
C ASN A 788 6.98 -8.71 52.45
N ASN A 789 6.97 -7.76 53.40
CA ASN A 789 6.66 -6.35 53.14
C ASN A 789 7.94 -5.51 53.16
N LEU A 790 8.29 -4.87 52.04
CA LEU A 790 9.54 -4.13 51.87
C LEU A 790 9.49 -2.63 52.24
N PHE A 791 8.40 -2.12 52.83
CA PHE A 791 8.18 -0.68 53.04
C PHE A 791 9.31 0.10 53.77
N GLU A 792 10.15 -0.56 54.58
CA GLU A 792 11.22 0.12 55.34
C GLU A 792 12.59 0.22 54.63
N SER A 793 12.77 -0.29 53.40
CA SER A 793 14.07 -0.23 52.69
C SER A 793 14.09 0.72 51.48
N LEU A 794 14.07 2.03 51.68
CA LEU A 794 14.40 3.00 50.61
C LEU A 794 15.32 4.14 51.09
N SER A 795 16.62 3.87 51.03
CA SER A 795 17.65 4.89 50.79
C SER A 795 18.92 4.26 50.18
N GLY A 796 19.02 4.26 48.85
CA GLY A 796 20.19 3.78 48.07
C GLY A 796 19.77 3.11 46.75
N PRO A 797 20.59 3.16 45.67
CA PRO A 797 20.14 2.87 44.31
C PRO A 797 19.71 1.42 44.14
N SER A 798 18.79 1.20 43.19
CA SER A 798 18.23 -0.07 42.73
C SER A 798 19.19 -1.25 42.92
N MET A 799 18.79 -2.23 43.72
CA MET A 799 19.42 -3.54 43.70
C MET A 799 19.20 -4.14 42.31
N GLY A 800 20.26 -4.20 41.52
CA GLY A 800 20.31 -5.06 40.36
C GLY A 800 20.24 -6.50 40.83
N PHE A 801 19.13 -7.16 40.51
CA PHE A 801 19.07 -8.61 40.44
C PHE A 801 19.47 -8.98 39.01
N GLY A 802 20.59 -9.70 38.88
CA GLY A 802 21.05 -10.18 37.58
C GLY A 802 20.09 -11.24 37.02
N PRO A 803 20.00 -11.40 35.70
CA PRO A 803 19.24 -12.47 35.09
C PRO A 803 19.79 -13.81 35.61
N ALA A 804 18.91 -14.66 36.14
CA ALA A 804 19.26 -16.04 36.42
C ALA A 804 19.61 -16.74 35.09
N ALA A 805 20.67 -17.54 35.14
CA ALA A 805 21.31 -18.13 33.97
C ALA A 805 20.35 -19.01 33.15
N PRO A 806 20.45 -18.98 31.80
CA PRO A 806 19.68 -19.83 30.92
C PRO A 806 20.10 -21.30 31.07
N VAL A 807 19.14 -22.19 31.28
CA VAL A 807 19.38 -23.65 31.26
C VAL A 807 19.32 -24.14 29.81
N ALA A 808 20.51 -24.34 29.24
CA ALA A 808 20.87 -25.29 28.18
C ALA A 808 19.85 -25.56 27.05
N GLN A 809 19.88 -24.73 26.00
CA GLN A 809 19.54 -25.18 24.65
C GLN A 809 20.66 -26.07 24.11
N THR A 810 20.33 -27.31 23.76
CA THR A 810 21.19 -28.14 22.92
C THR A 810 21.12 -27.64 21.49
N ASN A 811 22.25 -27.16 20.96
CA ASN A 811 22.46 -26.87 19.54
C ASN A 811 21.99 -28.04 18.65
N PRO A 812 21.35 -27.70 17.52
CA PRO A 812 21.74 -28.27 16.25
C PRO A 812 22.37 -27.17 15.38
N THR A 813 23.61 -27.44 15.00
CA THR A 813 24.35 -26.83 13.91
C THR A 813 23.49 -26.33 12.74
N ALA A 814 23.57 -25.04 12.43
CA ALA A 814 23.51 -24.51 11.08
C ALA A 814 24.35 -23.23 11.02
N THR A 815 25.14 -23.13 9.97
CA THR A 815 26.18 -22.12 9.70
C THR A 815 25.58 -20.75 9.45
N GLU A 816 25.90 -19.80 10.32
CA GLU A 816 25.75 -18.36 10.09
C GLU A 816 26.93 -17.87 9.21
N PRO A 817 26.70 -17.18 8.07
CA PRO A 817 27.75 -16.46 7.38
C PRO A 817 28.06 -15.16 8.12
N GLN A 818 29.33 -15.03 8.50
CA GLN A 818 29.96 -13.82 9.02
C GLN A 818 29.83 -12.62 8.08
N ILE A 819 29.46 -11.46 8.64
CA ILE A 819 29.94 -10.16 8.14
C ILE A 819 30.42 -9.33 9.34
N SER A 820 31.71 -8.96 9.30
CA SER A 820 32.36 -8.03 10.24
C SER A 820 32.12 -6.57 9.83
N PRO A 821 32.17 -5.62 10.78
CA PRO A 821 31.86 -4.22 10.56
C PRO A 821 33.05 -3.46 9.98
N ILE A 822 32.83 -2.69 8.92
CA ILE A 822 33.76 -1.67 8.43
C ILE A 822 32.95 -0.42 8.02
N LEU A 823 33.44 0.73 8.50
CA LEU A 823 33.16 2.13 8.11
C LEU A 823 31.98 2.85 8.79
N GLU A 824 32.29 3.41 9.97
CA GLU A 824 31.78 4.73 10.35
C GLU A 824 32.23 5.82 9.37
N SER A 825 31.35 6.80 9.19
CA SER A 825 31.58 8.15 8.66
C SER A 825 31.75 8.29 7.14
N LEU A 826 30.62 8.53 6.47
CA LEU A 826 30.34 9.66 5.56
C LEU A 826 29.15 9.28 4.65
N ASP A 827 27.93 9.18 5.19
CA ASP A 827 26.70 9.25 4.37
C ASP A 827 25.55 9.71 5.25
N SER A 828 25.40 11.03 5.33
CA SER A 828 24.20 11.70 5.87
C SER A 828 23.67 12.70 4.85
N LEU A 829 23.84 12.39 3.56
CA LEU A 829 23.38 13.22 2.43
C LEU A 829 22.77 12.42 1.26
N GLU A 830 22.42 11.14 1.42
CA GLU A 830 21.73 10.33 0.38
C GLU A 830 20.35 9.81 0.84
N LEU A 831 19.55 10.71 1.43
CA LEU A 831 18.09 10.54 1.60
C LEU A 831 17.36 11.65 0.86
N LEU A 832 17.65 11.79 -0.43
CA LEU A 832 16.92 12.62 -1.37
C LEU A 832 16.60 11.74 -2.58
N ASN A 833 15.33 11.38 -2.71
CA ASN A 833 14.80 10.58 -3.81
C ASN A 833 15.27 11.16 -5.17
N LEU A 834 15.69 10.30 -6.10
CA LEU A 834 16.15 10.71 -7.44
C LEU A 834 15.05 11.45 -8.23
N GLU A 835 13.78 11.16 -7.95
CA GLU A 835 12.65 11.95 -8.44
C GLU A 835 12.61 13.35 -7.82
N THR A 836 12.86 13.49 -6.51
CA THR A 836 12.87 14.79 -5.84
C THR A 836 14.02 15.66 -6.33
N LEU A 837 15.19 15.09 -6.66
CA LEU A 837 16.32 15.80 -7.26
C LEU A 837 16.07 16.22 -8.72
N ASN A 838 15.40 15.37 -9.52
CA ASN A 838 15.02 15.71 -10.89
C ASN A 838 13.88 16.74 -10.94
N LEU A 839 12.89 16.64 -10.05
CA LEU A 839 11.83 17.63 -9.87
C LEU A 839 12.35 18.94 -9.27
N PHE A 840 13.36 18.90 -8.38
CA PHE A 840 14.03 20.09 -7.86
C PHE A 840 14.81 20.84 -8.95
N ASN A 841 15.48 20.10 -9.84
CA ASN A 841 16.15 20.66 -11.02
C ASN A 841 15.14 21.23 -12.05
N ASN A 842 13.96 20.63 -12.17
CA ASN A 842 12.89 21.11 -13.06
C ASN A 842 12.13 22.31 -12.50
N ALA A 843 11.85 22.35 -11.20
CA ALA A 843 11.27 23.51 -10.52
C ALA A 843 12.23 24.71 -10.51
N GLN A 844 13.55 24.48 -10.35
CA GLN A 844 14.55 25.53 -10.58
C GLN A 844 14.56 26.03 -12.03
N ARG A 845 14.34 25.17 -13.03
CA ARG A 845 14.26 25.56 -14.44
C ARG A 845 12.99 26.34 -14.78
N GLU A 846 11.81 25.93 -14.32
CA GLU A 846 10.55 26.64 -14.57
C GLU A 846 10.47 28.00 -13.88
N ILE A 847 11.06 28.15 -12.69
CA ILE A 847 11.18 29.46 -12.00
C ILE A 847 12.14 30.40 -12.75
N THR A 848 13.11 29.85 -13.49
CA THR A 848 14.07 30.64 -14.28
C THR A 848 13.49 31.06 -15.64
N ASP A 849 12.65 30.23 -16.27
CA ASP A 849 12.12 30.48 -17.62
C ASP A 849 10.92 31.44 -17.70
N ASN A 850 10.22 31.71 -16.57
CA ASN A 850 9.05 32.59 -16.55
C ASN A 850 9.36 34.10 -16.32
N THR A 851 10.62 34.51 -16.33
CA THR A 851 10.98 35.95 -16.23
C THR A 851 11.61 36.47 -17.53
N HIS A 852 10.78 37.08 -18.38
CA HIS A 852 11.25 38.00 -19.43
C HIS A 852 11.80 39.28 -18.78
N ASN A 853 12.95 39.19 -18.12
CA ASN A 853 13.93 40.25 -17.87
C ASN A 853 15.07 39.69 -17.00
N HIS A 854 16.27 39.67 -17.56
CA HIS A 854 17.52 39.29 -16.89
C HIS A 854 17.79 40.10 -15.61
N GLN A 855 17.48 39.53 -14.45
CA GLN A 855 18.21 39.74 -13.21
C GLN A 855 18.20 38.41 -12.43
N GLU A 856 19.37 37.77 -12.30
CA GLU A 856 19.58 36.63 -11.41
C GLU A 856 19.19 37.01 -9.97
N ARG A 857 17.98 36.63 -9.54
CA ARG A 857 17.53 36.80 -8.16
C ARG A 857 18.05 35.61 -7.36
N THR A 858 18.83 35.87 -6.31
CA THR A 858 19.24 34.83 -5.36
C THR A 858 17.99 34.34 -4.62
N ILE A 859 17.57 33.10 -4.90
CA ILE A 859 16.46 32.42 -4.21
C ILE A 859 16.90 32.13 -2.77
N SER A 860 16.07 32.46 -1.78
CA SER A 860 16.36 32.21 -0.37
C SER A 860 16.04 30.77 0.04
N ASN A 861 16.72 30.22 1.05
CA ASN A 861 16.41 28.87 1.55
C ASN A 861 14.95 28.73 2.00
N SER A 862 14.34 29.77 2.56
CA SER A 862 12.94 29.75 2.96
C SER A 862 11.96 29.77 1.79
N GLU A 863 12.35 30.34 0.65
CA GLU A 863 11.59 30.27 -0.62
C GLU A 863 11.64 28.86 -1.22
N LEU A 864 12.77 28.15 -1.10
CA LEU A 864 12.88 26.74 -1.49
C LEU A 864 12.05 25.82 -0.59
N ILE A 865 12.14 25.99 0.74
CA ILE A 865 11.37 25.20 1.71
C ILE A 865 9.86 25.40 1.45
N TRP A 866 9.42 26.66 1.27
CA TRP A 866 8.03 26.93 0.92
C TRP A 866 7.59 26.21 -0.35
N ALA A 867 8.36 26.30 -1.43
CA ALA A 867 8.03 25.67 -2.70
C ALA A 867 7.92 24.14 -2.58
N GLN A 868 8.78 23.52 -1.76
CA GLN A 868 8.71 22.08 -1.48
C GLN A 868 7.43 21.70 -0.70
N ILE A 869 7.05 22.50 0.31
CA ILE A 869 5.83 22.25 1.08
C ILE A 869 4.60 22.45 0.20
N GLU A 870 4.53 23.53 -0.57
CA GLU A 870 3.43 23.84 -1.48
C GLU A 870 3.25 22.77 -2.56
N MET A 871 4.35 22.26 -3.12
CA MET A 871 4.34 21.15 -4.07
C MET A 871 3.83 19.86 -3.42
N ALA A 872 4.34 19.51 -2.24
CA ALA A 872 3.92 18.31 -1.52
C ALA A 872 2.43 18.34 -1.22
N PHE A 873 1.91 19.45 -0.68
CA PHE A 873 0.49 19.59 -0.37
C PHE A 873 -0.38 19.61 -1.63
N SER A 874 0.02 20.33 -2.69
CA SER A 874 -0.73 20.33 -3.95
C SER A 874 -0.79 18.94 -4.58
N HIS A 875 0.31 18.19 -4.53
CA HIS A 875 0.37 16.82 -5.05
C HIS A 875 -0.48 15.85 -4.24
N GLU A 876 -0.39 15.91 -2.92
CA GLU A 876 -1.18 15.05 -2.02
C GLU A 876 -2.69 15.27 -2.23
N PHE A 877 -3.14 16.53 -2.28
CA PHE A 877 -4.55 16.83 -2.57
C PHE A 877 -4.97 16.47 -4.00
N ALA A 878 -4.12 16.72 -5.01
CA ALA A 878 -4.45 16.38 -6.39
C ALA A 878 -4.55 14.85 -6.59
N LYS A 879 -3.62 14.08 -6.01
CA LYS A 879 -3.65 12.60 -6.01
C LYS A 879 -4.88 12.09 -5.28
N ALA A 880 -5.15 12.56 -4.06
CA ALA A 880 -6.28 12.12 -3.24
C ALA A 880 -7.65 12.41 -3.87
N LEU A 881 -7.75 13.48 -4.68
CA LEU A 881 -9.00 13.89 -5.33
C LEU A 881 -9.08 13.51 -6.81
N ASN A 882 -8.07 12.79 -7.33
CA ASN A 882 -7.93 12.46 -8.75
C ASN A 882 -8.04 13.69 -9.67
N LEU A 883 -7.41 14.80 -9.27
CA LEU A 883 -7.36 16.04 -10.01
C LEU A 883 -6.07 16.14 -10.83
N PRO A 884 -6.09 16.77 -12.03
CA PRO A 884 -4.86 17.08 -12.74
C PRO A 884 -3.98 17.99 -11.88
N MET A 885 -2.67 17.75 -11.89
CA MET A 885 -1.72 18.57 -11.14
C MET A 885 -1.83 20.06 -11.54
N PRO A 886 -2.10 20.96 -10.58
CA PRO A 886 -2.20 22.39 -10.87
C PRO A 886 -0.81 22.98 -11.15
N ALA A 887 -0.78 24.09 -11.90
CA ALA A 887 0.44 24.88 -12.01
C ALA A 887 0.81 25.44 -10.62
N LEU A 888 2.01 25.12 -10.14
CA LEU A 888 2.46 25.58 -8.84
C LEU A 888 2.61 27.12 -8.84
N PRO A 889 2.08 27.81 -7.83
CA PRO A 889 2.18 29.25 -7.77
C PRO A 889 3.63 29.65 -7.50
N SER A 890 4.09 30.71 -8.15
CA SER A 890 5.39 31.32 -7.82
C SER A 890 5.26 32.18 -6.56
N LEU A 891 6.33 32.32 -5.77
CA LEU A 891 6.29 33.24 -4.62
C LEU A 891 5.90 34.67 -5.05
N PRO A 892 6.46 35.26 -6.13
CA PRO A 892 6.03 36.59 -6.59
C PRO A 892 4.53 36.67 -6.91
N SER A 893 3.94 35.65 -7.55
CA SER A 893 2.50 35.64 -7.84
C SER A 893 1.67 35.54 -6.57
N THR A 894 2.00 34.65 -5.63
CA THR A 894 1.28 34.52 -4.36
C THR A 894 1.33 35.81 -3.56
N GLN A 895 2.51 36.43 -3.44
CA GLN A 895 2.67 37.71 -2.76
C GLN A 895 1.94 38.85 -3.46
N GLN A 896 1.92 38.85 -4.80
CA GLN A 896 1.15 39.81 -5.58
C GLN A 896 -0.34 39.67 -5.30
N THR A 897 -0.89 38.45 -5.28
CA THR A 897 -2.28 38.21 -4.96
C THR A 897 -2.62 38.65 -3.53
N LEU A 898 -1.77 38.36 -2.54
CA LEU A 898 -1.95 38.85 -1.16
C LEU A 898 -1.95 40.39 -1.08
N ARG A 899 -1.09 41.08 -1.86
CA ARG A 899 -1.12 42.56 -1.95
C ARG A 899 -2.40 43.06 -2.58
N GLN A 900 -2.88 42.41 -3.65
CA GLN A 900 -4.14 42.77 -4.29
C GLN A 900 -5.33 42.58 -3.36
N VAL A 901 -5.36 41.50 -2.57
CA VAL A 901 -6.38 41.27 -1.54
C VAL A 901 -6.32 42.37 -0.46
N ASN A 902 -5.11 42.71 0.02
CA ASN A 902 -4.91 43.81 0.97
C ASN A 902 -5.46 45.13 0.43
N GLU A 903 -5.09 45.51 -0.80
CA GLU A 903 -5.53 46.75 -1.44
C GLU A 903 -7.04 46.77 -1.72
N ALA A 904 -7.63 45.63 -2.13
CA ALA A 904 -9.03 45.52 -2.49
C ALA A 904 -9.97 45.52 -1.27
N GLN A 905 -9.57 44.85 -0.18
CA GLN A 905 -10.41 44.63 1.00
C GLN A 905 -10.00 45.46 2.23
N ASN A 906 -8.85 46.14 2.18
CA ASN A 906 -8.25 46.85 3.30
C ASN A 906 -8.06 45.94 4.54
N ILE A 907 -7.41 44.79 4.31
CA ILE A 907 -7.09 43.77 5.32
C ILE A 907 -5.59 43.43 5.27
N GLY A 908 -5.04 42.79 6.31
CA GLY A 908 -3.69 42.25 6.31
C GLY A 908 -3.70 40.71 6.17
N PRO A 909 -3.63 40.16 4.94
CA PRO A 909 -3.69 38.71 4.71
C PRO A 909 -2.30 38.08 4.72
N ALA A 910 -2.21 36.87 5.27
CA ALA A 910 -1.03 36.01 5.16
C ALA A 910 -1.42 34.53 5.01
N LEU A 911 -0.51 33.73 4.44
CA LEU A 911 -0.62 32.27 4.45
C LEU A 911 0.38 31.68 5.44
N LEU A 912 -0.07 30.77 6.29
CA LEU A 912 0.78 30.05 7.24
C LEU A 912 0.71 28.55 6.94
N TYR A 913 1.84 28.02 6.45
CA TYR A 913 2.04 26.60 6.21
C TYR A 913 2.54 25.92 7.47
N VAL A 914 1.96 24.77 7.77
CA VAL A 914 2.35 23.91 8.90
C VAL A 914 2.59 22.51 8.35
N ARG A 915 3.83 22.04 8.38
CA ARG A 915 4.21 20.68 7.98
C ARG A 915 4.79 19.92 9.16
N LEU A 916 4.32 18.70 9.38
CA LEU A 916 4.81 17.80 10.41
C LEU A 916 5.98 16.98 9.84
N LYS A 917 7.03 16.80 10.66
CA LYS A 917 8.15 15.89 10.40
C LYS A 917 8.34 15.01 11.63
N ASP A 918 8.99 13.87 11.47
CA ASP A 918 9.28 12.96 12.58
C ASP A 918 10.15 13.59 13.68
N THR A 919 10.86 14.67 13.35
CA THR A 919 11.81 15.33 14.25
C THR A 919 11.38 16.73 14.73
N HIS A 920 10.51 17.42 13.99
CA HIS A 920 10.12 18.81 14.27
C HIS A 920 8.88 19.22 13.46
N ILE A 921 8.32 20.40 13.75
CA ILE A 921 7.29 21.06 12.92
C ILE A 921 7.97 22.12 12.07
N GLU A 922 7.67 22.17 10.78
CA GLU A 922 8.07 23.24 9.87
C GLU A 922 6.94 24.27 9.73
N LEU A 923 7.19 25.51 10.18
CA LEU A 923 6.28 26.63 10.00
C LEU A 923 6.82 27.59 8.94
N VAL A 924 6.00 27.91 7.93
CA VAL A 924 6.36 28.90 6.89
C VAL A 924 5.27 29.95 6.74
N LEU A 925 5.60 31.22 7.01
CA LEU A 925 4.71 32.36 6.85
C LEU A 925 5.01 33.12 5.55
N ILE A 926 3.99 33.26 4.70
CA ILE A 926 4.02 34.04 3.45
C ILE A 926 3.19 35.31 3.63
N LYS A 927 3.86 36.46 3.48
CA LYS A 927 3.27 37.80 3.55
C LYS A 927 3.18 38.43 2.17
N GLY A 928 2.44 39.52 2.05
CA GLY A 928 2.36 40.31 0.82
C GLY A 928 3.71 40.89 0.35
N ASP A 929 4.74 40.94 1.19
CA ASP A 929 6.08 41.35 0.84
C ASP A 929 7.16 40.63 1.67
N GLY A 930 8.44 40.82 1.30
CA GLY A 930 9.58 40.21 1.97
C GLY A 930 9.85 38.76 1.58
N ALA A 931 10.82 38.12 2.23
CA ALA A 931 11.08 36.69 2.06
C ALA A 931 10.16 35.86 2.98
N PRO A 932 9.84 34.60 2.63
CA PRO A 932 9.13 33.68 3.52
C PRO A 932 9.84 33.56 4.87
N VAL A 933 9.08 33.55 5.96
CA VAL A 933 9.61 33.34 7.30
C VAL A 933 9.49 31.87 7.64
N TYR A 934 10.61 31.16 7.75
CA TYR A 934 10.68 29.76 8.17
C TYR A 934 11.10 29.67 9.64
N ARG A 935 10.37 28.90 10.45
CA ARG A 935 10.78 28.54 11.83
C ARG A 935 10.51 27.06 12.09
N PRO A 936 11.55 26.26 12.39
CA PRO A 936 11.35 24.90 12.90
C PRO A 936 10.99 24.95 14.40
N VAL A 937 10.09 24.08 14.83
CA VAL A 937 9.65 23.97 16.23
C VAL A 937 9.90 22.55 16.73
N ALA A 938 10.53 22.42 17.89
CA ALA A 938 10.86 21.13 18.48
C ALA A 938 9.59 20.43 19.04
N ALA A 939 8.95 19.66 18.17
CA ALA A 939 7.89 18.70 18.47
C ALA A 939 7.75 17.73 17.30
N THR A 940 7.60 16.43 17.55
CA THR A 940 7.47 15.42 16.50
C THR A 940 6.04 15.33 15.98
N ALA A 941 5.85 14.74 14.79
CA ALA A 941 4.51 14.46 14.25
C ALA A 941 3.64 13.69 15.25
N ALA A 942 4.18 12.65 15.88
CA ALA A 942 3.49 11.84 16.89
C ALA A 942 3.08 12.65 18.14
N GLU A 943 3.96 13.52 18.65
CA GLU A 943 3.65 14.38 19.80
C GLU A 943 2.51 15.36 19.47
N VAL A 944 2.54 15.96 18.29
CA VAL A 944 1.50 16.90 17.85
C VAL A 944 0.17 16.17 17.67
N GLN A 945 0.17 15.03 16.98
CA GLN A 945 -1.04 14.24 16.72
C GLN A 945 -1.70 13.75 18.02
N ALA A 946 -0.92 13.33 19.03
CA ALA A 946 -1.46 12.95 20.33
C ALA A 946 -2.18 14.11 21.05
N VAL A 947 -1.61 15.32 20.96
CA VAL A 947 -2.23 16.53 21.54
C VAL A 947 -3.46 16.96 20.73
N VAL A 948 -3.43 16.83 19.39
CA VAL A 948 -4.59 17.07 18.52
C VAL A 948 -5.74 16.13 18.87
N ALA A 949 -5.48 14.83 19.03
CA ALA A 949 -6.49 13.84 19.41
C ALA A 949 -7.14 14.18 20.76
N THR A 950 -6.31 14.53 21.75
CA THR A 950 -6.77 14.98 23.08
C THR A 950 -7.62 16.26 22.97
N PHE A 951 -7.17 17.23 22.16
CA PHE A 951 -7.89 18.48 21.97
C PHE A 951 -9.25 18.24 21.30
N HIS A 952 -9.30 17.42 20.25
CA HIS A 952 -10.54 17.08 19.55
C HIS A 952 -11.54 16.37 20.47
N GLN A 953 -11.08 15.38 21.25
CA GLN A 953 -11.93 14.65 22.19
C GLN A 953 -12.52 15.56 23.27
N THR A 954 -11.77 16.56 23.71
CA THR A 954 -12.20 17.44 24.82
C THR A 954 -12.99 18.65 24.35
N ILE A 955 -12.68 19.23 23.19
CA ILE A 955 -13.32 20.46 22.70
C ILE A 955 -14.73 20.21 22.13
N THR A 956 -14.99 19.00 21.65
CA THR A 956 -16.29 18.58 21.06
C THR A 956 -17.37 18.33 22.10
N ASN A 957 -17.02 18.18 23.37
CA ASN A 957 -17.96 17.90 24.45
C ASN A 957 -18.36 19.19 25.20
N PRO A 958 -19.57 19.75 25.01
CA PRO A 958 -20.00 20.99 25.64
C PRO A 958 -20.19 20.91 27.17
N MET A 959 -20.11 19.72 27.75
CA MET A 959 -20.21 19.51 29.21
C MET A 959 -18.88 19.67 29.94
N LEU A 960 -17.75 19.67 29.20
CA LEU A 960 -16.42 19.78 29.80
C LEU A 960 -16.08 21.23 30.15
N ARG A 961 -15.24 21.39 31.18
CA ARG A 961 -14.83 22.72 31.67
C ARG A 961 -13.56 23.18 30.98
N PRO A 962 -13.26 24.49 30.96
CA PRO A 962 -12.03 25.04 30.38
C PRO A 962 -10.74 24.34 30.85
N ALA A 963 -10.68 23.89 32.10
CA ALA A 963 -9.52 23.17 32.64
C ALA A 963 -9.19 21.85 31.90
N GLN A 964 -10.10 21.31 31.10
CA GLN A 964 -9.94 20.03 30.40
C GLN A 964 -9.47 20.20 28.95
N TYR A 965 -9.97 21.21 28.22
CA TYR A 965 -9.58 21.44 26.82
C TYR A 965 -8.50 22.51 26.64
N LEU A 966 -8.37 23.48 27.57
CA LEU A 966 -7.39 24.56 27.43
C LEU A 966 -5.92 24.10 27.44
N PRO A 967 -5.48 23.08 28.21
CA PRO A 967 -4.08 22.65 28.18
C PRO A 967 -3.64 22.21 26.78
N ALA A 968 -4.45 21.39 26.11
CA ALA A 968 -4.15 20.96 24.74
C ALA A 968 -4.22 22.12 23.74
N ALA A 969 -5.23 23.01 23.87
CA ALA A 969 -5.36 24.22 23.06
C ALA A 969 -4.14 25.16 23.18
N GLN A 970 -3.59 25.27 24.39
CA GLN A 970 -2.42 26.11 24.69
C GLN A 970 -1.14 25.48 24.15
N GLN A 971 -0.96 24.18 24.32
CA GLN A 971 0.20 23.47 23.77
C GLN A 971 0.28 23.60 22.24
N LEU A 972 -0.86 23.41 21.56
CA LEU A 972 -0.96 23.58 20.11
C LEU A 972 -0.75 25.05 19.70
N TYR A 973 -1.26 26.02 20.46
CA TYR A 973 -0.97 27.43 20.21
C TYR A 973 0.53 27.73 20.35
N ASP A 974 1.18 27.17 21.38
CA ASP A 974 2.60 27.36 21.67
C ASP A 974 3.50 26.76 20.59
N TRP A 975 3.08 25.67 19.96
CA TRP A 975 3.78 25.08 18.83
C TRP A 975 3.49 25.77 17.50
N LEU A 976 2.23 26.09 17.18
CA LEU A 976 1.82 26.46 15.83
C LEU A 976 1.75 27.97 15.59
N ILE A 977 1.42 28.75 16.63
CA ILE A 977 1.13 30.19 16.50
C ILE A 977 2.14 31.06 17.23
N ARG A 978 2.45 30.73 18.49
CA ARG A 978 3.37 31.52 19.32
C ARG A 978 4.71 31.79 18.63
N PRO A 979 5.31 30.85 17.88
CA PRO A 979 6.55 31.12 17.18
C PRO A 979 6.40 32.15 16.07
N MET A 980 5.21 32.48 15.57
CA MET A 980 5.01 33.41 14.46
C MET A 980 4.46 34.79 14.87
N LEU A 981 4.16 35.00 16.15
CA LEU A 981 3.46 36.21 16.62
C LEU A 981 4.17 37.52 16.27
N ASP A 982 5.48 37.62 16.50
CA ASP A 982 6.23 38.85 16.20
C ASP A 982 6.14 39.23 14.72
N ASP A 983 6.15 38.24 13.82
CA ASP A 983 6.08 38.46 12.37
C ASP A 983 4.67 38.84 11.93
N LEU A 984 3.64 38.21 12.51
CA LEU A 984 2.23 38.53 12.28
C LEU A 984 1.91 39.96 12.75
N GLU A 985 2.36 40.35 13.96
CA GLU A 985 2.15 41.68 14.51
C GLU A 985 2.91 42.77 13.74
N THR A 986 4.19 42.53 13.44
CA THR A 986 5.03 43.51 12.71
C THR A 986 4.47 43.79 11.31
N ALA A 987 3.87 42.78 10.67
CA ALA A 987 3.26 42.92 9.35
C ALA A 987 1.79 43.37 9.40
N ASN A 988 1.23 43.66 10.59
CA ASN A 988 -0.18 44.00 10.79
C ASN A 988 -1.14 42.98 10.15
N ILE A 989 -0.85 41.69 10.31
CA ILE A 989 -1.72 40.62 9.83
C ILE A 989 -2.95 40.52 10.72
N ASP A 990 -4.13 40.51 10.12
CA ASP A 990 -5.42 40.29 10.81
C ASP A 990 -6.25 39.17 10.16
N HIS A 991 -5.76 38.60 9.04
CA HIS A 991 -6.38 37.52 8.28
C HIS A 991 -5.34 36.42 7.96
N ILE A 992 -5.59 35.19 8.41
CA ILE A 992 -4.66 34.05 8.25
C ILE A 992 -5.35 32.92 7.49
N GLY A 993 -4.73 32.52 6.38
CA GLY A 993 -5.06 31.31 5.63
C GLY A 993 -4.08 30.22 6.01
N PHE A 994 -4.57 29.16 6.64
CA PHE A 994 -3.76 28.01 7.03
C PHE A 994 -3.67 27.00 5.90
N VAL A 995 -2.45 26.53 5.63
CA VAL A 995 -2.20 25.38 4.76
C VAL A 995 -1.57 24.30 5.63
N LEU A 996 -2.34 23.23 5.88
CA LEU A 996 -2.06 22.29 6.97
C LEU A 996 -1.72 20.90 6.42
N ASP A 997 -0.72 20.28 7.04
CA ASP A 997 -0.37 18.89 6.80
C ASP A 997 -1.48 17.91 7.16
N SER A 998 -1.32 16.67 6.72
CA SER A 998 -2.08 15.55 7.28
C SER A 998 -1.94 15.50 8.81
N GLY A 999 -2.99 15.10 9.51
CA GLY A 999 -3.14 15.15 10.96
C GLY A 999 -3.69 16.48 11.50
N LEU A 1000 -3.58 17.58 10.75
CA LEU A 1000 -3.92 18.93 11.24
C LEU A 1000 -5.13 19.57 10.55
N ARG A 1001 -5.59 19.03 9.41
CA ARG A 1001 -6.64 19.63 8.58
C ARG A 1001 -8.01 19.72 9.27
N SER A 1002 -8.27 18.88 10.27
CA SER A 1002 -9.48 18.88 11.11
C SER A 1002 -9.34 19.67 12.41
N LEU A 1003 -8.19 20.32 12.63
CA LEU A 1003 -7.91 21.05 13.86
C LEU A 1003 -8.78 22.32 13.95
N PRO A 1004 -9.59 22.52 15.03
CA PRO A 1004 -10.35 23.76 15.21
C PRO A 1004 -9.42 24.93 15.56
N MET A 1005 -8.75 25.49 14.55
CA MET A 1005 -7.76 26.57 14.68
C MET A 1005 -8.32 27.78 15.45
N ALA A 1006 -9.61 28.07 15.29
CA ALA A 1006 -10.31 29.15 16.00
C ALA A 1006 -10.24 29.01 17.53
N ALA A 1007 -10.17 27.77 18.05
CA ALA A 1007 -10.17 27.46 19.49
C ALA A 1007 -8.77 27.25 20.09
N LEU A 1008 -7.68 27.41 19.30
CA LEU A 1008 -6.34 27.50 19.90
C LEU A 1008 -6.27 28.71 20.83
N HIS A 1009 -5.53 28.61 21.94
CA HIS A 1009 -5.66 29.57 23.04
C HIS A 1009 -4.29 30.03 23.56
N ASP A 1010 -4.07 31.34 23.68
CA ASP A 1010 -2.76 31.90 24.05
C ASP A 1010 -2.47 31.92 25.56
N GLY A 1011 -3.48 31.53 26.36
CA GLY A 1011 -3.50 31.61 27.83
C GLY A 1011 -4.50 32.65 28.36
N GLN A 1012 -4.96 33.57 27.52
CA GLN A 1012 -5.95 34.62 27.82
C GLN A 1012 -7.11 34.68 26.83
N ARG A 1013 -6.83 34.48 25.53
CA ARG A 1013 -7.78 34.64 24.43
C ARG A 1013 -7.66 33.49 23.43
N PHE A 1014 -8.76 33.18 22.76
CA PHE A 1014 -8.78 32.27 21.61
C PHE A 1014 -8.17 32.95 20.38
N LEU A 1015 -7.61 32.15 19.46
CA LEU A 1015 -6.96 32.66 18.25
C LEU A 1015 -7.91 33.51 17.39
N VAL A 1016 -9.18 33.08 17.29
CA VAL A 1016 -10.24 33.79 16.57
C VAL A 1016 -10.54 35.18 17.13
N GLU A 1017 -10.18 35.46 18.39
CA GLU A 1017 -10.36 36.79 18.96
C GLU A 1017 -9.37 37.81 18.38
N ASN A 1018 -8.25 37.36 17.82
CA ASN A 1018 -7.23 38.23 17.24
C ASN A 1018 -7.25 38.21 15.70
N TYR A 1019 -7.52 37.06 15.08
CA TYR A 1019 -7.40 36.88 13.64
C TYR A 1019 -8.68 36.32 13.01
N SER A 1020 -8.94 36.74 11.77
CA SER A 1020 -9.88 36.08 10.86
C SER A 1020 -9.22 34.88 10.21
N LEU A 1021 -9.88 33.72 10.18
CA LEU A 1021 -9.23 32.44 9.86
C LEU A 1021 -9.91 31.72 8.69
N GLY A 1022 -9.11 30.98 7.92
CA GLY A 1022 -9.58 29.97 6.98
C GLY A 1022 -8.53 28.90 6.71
N VAL A 1023 -8.95 27.77 6.14
CA VAL A 1023 -8.09 26.64 5.79
C VAL A 1023 -8.11 26.43 4.28
N LEU A 1024 -6.94 26.18 3.69
CA LEU A 1024 -6.75 26.00 2.26
C LEU A 1024 -6.04 24.66 2.02
N PRO A 1025 -6.44 23.89 1.00
CA PRO A 1025 -5.71 22.69 0.59
C PRO A 1025 -4.27 22.98 0.16
N SER A 1026 -4.13 23.91 -0.77
CA SER A 1026 -2.86 24.51 -1.18
C SER A 1026 -3.12 25.84 -1.89
N ALA A 1027 -2.07 26.65 -2.09
CA ALA A 1027 -2.20 27.87 -2.87
C ALA A 1027 -2.36 27.60 -4.37
N GLY A 1028 -1.87 26.47 -4.88
CA GLY A 1028 -2.00 26.03 -6.27
C GLY A 1028 -3.39 25.49 -6.61
N LEU A 1029 -4.09 24.90 -5.64
CA LEU A 1029 -5.46 24.39 -5.81
C LEU A 1029 -6.55 25.41 -5.46
N THR A 1030 -6.19 26.51 -4.78
CA THR A 1030 -7.14 27.53 -4.35
C THR A 1030 -6.92 28.83 -5.10
N SER A 1031 -7.94 29.32 -5.81
CA SER A 1031 -7.87 30.65 -6.42
C SER A 1031 -7.93 31.73 -5.33
N LEU A 1032 -6.78 32.34 -5.04
CA LEU A 1032 -6.65 33.40 -4.04
C LEU A 1032 -7.01 34.80 -4.56
N GLU A 1033 -7.22 34.94 -5.86
CA GLU A 1033 -7.59 36.21 -6.48
C GLU A 1033 -8.93 36.69 -5.87
N PRO A 1034 -9.04 37.95 -5.44
CA PRO A 1034 -10.29 38.46 -4.91
C PRO A 1034 -11.36 38.38 -6.01
N SER A 1035 -12.53 37.82 -5.71
CA SER A 1035 -13.68 37.82 -6.61
C SER A 1035 -14.24 39.24 -6.74
N LEU A 1036 -13.51 40.09 -7.49
CA LEU A 1036 -13.78 41.52 -7.72
C LEU A 1036 -15.16 41.79 -8.33
N LYS A 1037 -15.85 40.75 -8.82
CA LYS A 1037 -17.25 40.81 -9.29
C LYS A 1037 -18.25 41.10 -8.16
N LEU A 1038 -17.99 40.71 -6.92
CA LEU A 1038 -18.96 40.81 -5.82
C LEU A 1038 -18.95 42.14 -5.07
N LEU A 1039 -17.88 42.93 -5.19
CA LEU A 1039 -17.74 44.20 -4.47
C LEU A 1039 -18.17 45.43 -5.28
N SER A 1040 -18.33 45.29 -6.60
CA SER A 1040 -18.55 46.43 -7.51
C SER A 1040 -19.97 46.54 -8.08
N ASP A 1041 -20.77 45.46 -8.12
CA ASP A 1041 -22.16 45.50 -8.61
C ASP A 1041 -23.17 45.17 -7.51
N GLN A 1042 -23.76 46.21 -6.91
CA GLN A 1042 -24.90 46.10 -5.98
C GLN A 1042 -26.25 45.88 -6.69
N SER A 1043 -26.26 45.58 -8.00
CA SER A 1043 -27.50 45.46 -8.77
C SER A 1043 -27.68 44.08 -9.42
N GLU A 1044 -28.77 43.42 -9.02
CA GLU A 1044 -29.50 42.34 -9.72
C GLU A 1044 -29.03 40.88 -9.65
N GLN A 1045 -27.84 40.53 -9.13
CA GLN A 1045 -27.35 39.13 -9.20
C GLN A 1045 -26.97 38.43 -7.88
N GLN A 1046 -27.17 39.05 -6.70
CA GLN A 1046 -26.95 38.38 -5.41
C GLN A 1046 -28.17 37.53 -5.01
N ALA A 1047 -28.25 36.31 -5.56
CA ALA A 1047 -29.29 35.34 -5.23
C ALA A 1047 -28.72 34.22 -4.34
N THR A 1048 -29.46 33.84 -3.30
CA THR A 1048 -29.21 32.68 -2.45
C THR A 1048 -30.18 31.54 -2.79
N LEU A 1049 -29.66 30.34 -2.99
CA LEU A 1049 -30.47 29.12 -3.06
C LEU A 1049 -30.41 28.41 -1.71
N ALA A 1050 -31.47 28.51 -0.93
CA ALA A 1050 -31.58 27.87 0.38
C ALA A 1050 -32.47 26.62 0.29
N MET A 1051 -31.92 25.45 0.63
CA MET A 1051 -32.66 24.20 0.70
C MET A 1051 -32.48 23.56 2.08
N GLY A 1052 -33.54 23.01 2.65
CA GLY A 1052 -33.40 22.25 3.88
C GLY A 1052 -34.45 21.18 4.10
N VAL A 1053 -34.08 20.21 4.91
CA VAL A 1053 -34.95 19.11 5.34
C VAL A 1053 -35.03 19.19 6.86
N ALA A 1054 -36.23 19.40 7.37
CA ALA A 1054 -36.50 19.48 8.80
C ALA A 1054 -37.05 18.14 9.32
N ASN A 1055 -37.84 17.44 8.50
CA ASN A 1055 -38.55 16.23 8.90
C ASN A 1055 -37.95 14.98 8.21
N PHE A 1056 -37.37 14.05 8.95
CA PHE A 1056 -36.64 12.90 8.37
C PHE A 1056 -37.33 11.55 8.58
N GLY A 1057 -38.29 11.47 9.50
CA GLY A 1057 -39.06 10.25 9.79
C GLY A 1057 -38.27 9.11 10.46
N ASN A 1058 -37.11 8.74 9.91
CA ASN A 1058 -36.21 7.69 10.40
C ASN A 1058 -34.95 8.24 11.10
N GLN A 1059 -34.75 9.56 11.10
CA GLN A 1059 -33.68 10.26 11.82
C GLN A 1059 -34.29 11.35 12.72
N ALA A 1060 -33.49 11.96 13.59
CA ALA A 1060 -33.94 13.06 14.43
C ALA A 1060 -34.33 14.27 13.56
N ASP A 1061 -35.50 14.86 13.83
CA ASP A 1061 -35.96 16.05 13.13
C ASP A 1061 -35.11 17.27 13.53
N LEU A 1062 -34.87 18.17 12.58
CA LEU A 1062 -34.09 19.40 12.75
C LEU A 1062 -35.05 20.59 12.82
N ALA A 1063 -35.53 20.87 14.02
CA ALA A 1063 -36.56 21.88 14.29
C ALA A 1063 -36.11 23.32 13.98
N ALA A 1064 -34.80 23.58 13.91
CA ALA A 1064 -34.25 24.91 13.64
C ALA A 1064 -34.13 25.23 12.14
N VAL A 1065 -34.11 24.22 11.26
CA VAL A 1065 -33.94 24.37 9.80
C VAL A 1065 -34.91 25.38 9.18
N PRO A 1066 -36.22 25.40 9.49
CA PRO A 1066 -37.13 26.38 8.89
C PRO A 1066 -36.74 27.84 9.19
N PHE A 1067 -36.21 28.11 10.40
CA PHE A 1067 -35.73 29.43 10.80
C PHE A 1067 -34.39 29.76 10.14
N GLU A 1068 -33.52 28.78 10.00
CA GLU A 1068 -32.23 28.94 9.32
C GLU A 1068 -32.42 29.30 7.83
N LEU A 1069 -33.32 28.61 7.13
CA LEU A 1069 -33.65 28.95 5.75
C LEU A 1069 -34.24 30.36 5.62
N GLU A 1070 -35.02 30.82 6.61
CA GLU A 1070 -35.53 32.20 6.64
C GLU A 1070 -34.42 33.23 6.85
N LEU A 1071 -33.35 32.90 7.59
CA LEU A 1071 -32.16 33.76 7.70
C LEU A 1071 -31.37 33.81 6.40
N ALA A 1072 -31.26 32.68 5.69
CA ALA A 1072 -30.52 32.58 4.44
C ALA A 1072 -31.21 33.22 3.22
N SER A 1073 -32.55 33.37 3.25
CA SER A 1073 -33.36 33.75 2.07
C SER A 1073 -34.22 35.01 2.26
N GLN A 1074 -33.62 36.12 2.69
CA GLN A 1074 -34.34 37.38 2.97
C GLN A 1074 -34.47 38.34 1.77
N ARG A 1075 -33.75 38.11 0.66
CA ARG A 1075 -33.72 39.02 -0.49
C ARG A 1075 -34.78 38.63 -1.54
N GLN A 1076 -35.16 39.60 -2.38
CA GLN A 1076 -36.20 39.43 -3.40
C GLN A 1076 -35.94 38.30 -4.41
N HIS A 1077 -34.67 37.98 -4.69
CA HIS A 1077 -34.25 36.95 -5.65
C HIS A 1077 -33.74 35.67 -4.99
N ASP A 1078 -33.86 35.55 -3.66
CA ASP A 1078 -33.50 34.32 -2.96
C ASP A 1078 -34.61 33.26 -3.15
N GLU A 1079 -34.20 32.01 -3.19
CA GLU A 1079 -35.09 30.86 -3.38
C GLU A 1079 -35.01 29.93 -2.18
N ARG A 1080 -36.16 29.40 -1.75
CA ARG A 1080 -36.28 28.56 -0.57
C ARG A 1080 -37.07 27.30 -0.87
N TYR A 1081 -36.49 26.15 -0.53
CA TYR A 1081 -37.11 24.82 -0.64
C TYR A 1081 -37.02 24.11 0.71
N LEU A 1082 -38.15 23.59 1.22
CA LEU A 1082 -38.24 22.94 2.54
C LEU A 1082 -38.93 21.57 2.42
N ASP A 1083 -38.37 20.56 3.08
CA ASP A 1083 -38.90 19.19 3.11
C ASP A 1083 -39.24 18.67 1.71
N HIS A 1084 -40.51 18.34 1.44
CA HIS A 1084 -40.98 17.81 0.15
C HIS A 1084 -40.63 18.63 -1.10
N ASP A 1085 -40.25 19.91 -0.94
CA ASP A 1085 -39.79 20.75 -2.04
C ASP A 1085 -38.26 20.66 -2.25
N ALA A 1086 -37.49 20.30 -1.23
CA ALA A 1086 -36.02 20.19 -1.24
C ALA A 1086 -35.55 18.84 -1.82
N THR A 1087 -35.71 18.65 -3.13
CA THR A 1087 -35.39 17.39 -3.84
C THR A 1087 -34.15 17.50 -4.73
N LEU A 1088 -33.51 16.37 -5.05
CA LEU A 1088 -32.36 16.31 -5.98
C LEU A 1088 -32.68 16.98 -7.32
N THR A 1089 -33.90 16.73 -7.82
CA THR A 1089 -34.36 17.27 -9.10
C THR A 1089 -34.47 18.79 -9.04
N ALA A 1090 -34.98 19.35 -7.93
CA ALA A 1090 -35.07 20.80 -7.75
C ALA A 1090 -33.68 21.44 -7.69
N LEU A 1091 -32.76 20.84 -6.93
CA LEU A 1091 -31.38 21.35 -6.78
C LEU A 1091 -30.66 21.38 -8.13
N ARG A 1092 -30.63 20.25 -8.86
CA ARG A 1092 -29.98 20.15 -10.17
C ARG A 1092 -30.57 21.14 -11.18
N GLN A 1093 -31.90 21.15 -11.34
CA GLN A 1093 -32.55 22.05 -12.31
C GLN A 1093 -32.25 23.52 -12.04
N ARG A 1094 -32.08 23.90 -10.78
CA ARG A 1094 -31.90 25.29 -10.41
C ARG A 1094 -30.47 25.77 -10.55
N LEU A 1095 -29.49 24.93 -10.19
CA LEU A 1095 -28.08 25.19 -10.45
C LEU A 1095 -27.77 25.25 -11.96
N GLU A 1096 -28.43 24.42 -12.79
CA GLU A 1096 -28.27 24.49 -14.25
C GLU A 1096 -28.77 25.82 -14.87
N ARG A 1097 -29.82 26.40 -14.29
CA ARG A 1097 -30.51 27.59 -14.82
C ARG A 1097 -30.09 28.92 -14.18
N GLY A 1098 -29.40 28.88 -13.04
CA GLY A 1098 -29.06 30.05 -12.22
C GLY A 1098 -27.56 30.23 -12.02
N HIS A 1099 -27.17 31.43 -11.61
CA HIS A 1099 -25.90 31.68 -10.91
C HIS A 1099 -26.30 32.14 -9.51
N PHE A 1100 -25.70 31.54 -8.48
CA PHE A 1100 -26.05 31.83 -7.09
C PHE A 1100 -24.79 32.29 -6.36
N THR A 1101 -24.89 33.42 -5.67
CA THR A 1101 -23.79 33.89 -4.82
C THR A 1101 -23.63 32.97 -3.63
N ASN A 1102 -24.74 32.49 -3.07
CA ASN A 1102 -24.73 31.54 -1.96
C ASN A 1102 -25.63 30.34 -2.27
N VAL A 1103 -25.15 29.13 -2.00
CA VAL A 1103 -25.99 27.94 -1.89
C VAL A 1103 -25.93 27.48 -0.44
N HIS A 1104 -27.08 27.38 0.20
CA HIS A 1104 -27.19 27.01 1.61
C HIS A 1104 -28.01 25.72 1.73
N LEU A 1105 -27.40 24.65 2.24
CA LEU A 1105 -28.07 23.37 2.49
C LEU A 1105 -28.11 23.11 4.00
N ALA A 1106 -29.32 23.07 4.57
CA ALA A 1106 -29.57 22.82 6.00
C ALA A 1106 -30.27 21.46 6.20
N THR A 1107 -29.54 20.42 6.58
CA THR A 1107 -30.04 19.03 6.58
C THR A 1107 -29.11 18.09 7.39
N HIS A 1108 -29.34 16.78 7.38
CA HIS A 1108 -28.35 15.79 7.81
C HIS A 1108 -27.33 15.50 6.71
N ALA A 1109 -26.08 15.28 7.10
CA ALA A 1109 -25.04 14.81 6.22
C ALA A 1109 -24.13 13.85 6.99
N VAL A 1110 -23.49 12.94 6.26
CA VAL A 1110 -22.58 11.94 6.81
C VAL A 1110 -21.32 11.94 5.97
N PHE A 1111 -20.17 12.02 6.63
CA PHE A 1111 -18.87 12.01 5.99
C PHE A 1111 -18.07 10.83 6.54
N GLN A 1112 -17.82 9.84 5.70
CA GLN A 1112 -17.10 8.61 6.05
C GLN A 1112 -15.69 8.64 5.44
N PRO A 1113 -14.68 8.07 6.11
CA PRO A 1113 -13.37 7.80 5.51
C PRO A 1113 -13.47 6.95 4.23
N GLY A 1114 -12.49 7.09 3.35
CA GLY A 1114 -12.42 6.36 2.08
C GLY A 1114 -13.01 7.14 0.89
N SER A 1115 -13.67 6.44 -0.03
CA SER A 1115 -14.19 7.03 -1.28
C SER A 1115 -15.24 8.13 -1.03
N LEU A 1116 -15.27 9.13 -1.92
CA LEU A 1116 -16.27 10.21 -1.95
C LEU A 1116 -17.72 9.68 -2.06
N GLU A 1117 -17.91 8.45 -2.50
CA GLU A 1117 -19.22 7.75 -2.56
C GLU A 1117 -19.80 7.44 -1.18
N ASN A 1118 -18.95 7.26 -0.16
CA ASN A 1118 -19.36 6.89 1.21
C ASN A 1118 -19.89 8.09 2.01
N SER A 1119 -19.64 9.31 1.52
CA SER A 1119 -20.07 10.56 2.13
C SER A 1119 -21.26 11.15 1.39
N TYR A 1120 -22.29 11.63 2.10
CA TYR A 1120 -23.51 12.12 1.49
C TYR A 1120 -24.18 13.29 2.24
N VAL A 1121 -24.95 14.08 1.49
CA VAL A 1121 -25.91 15.08 2.01
C VAL A 1121 -27.33 14.55 1.79
N GLN A 1122 -28.17 14.57 2.80
CA GLN A 1122 -29.56 14.09 2.70
C GLN A 1122 -30.47 15.19 2.13
N LEU A 1123 -31.16 14.92 1.03
CA LEU A 1123 -32.32 15.69 0.59
C LEU A 1123 -33.60 14.93 0.92
N TRP A 1124 -34.77 15.53 0.68
CA TRP A 1124 -36.05 14.91 1.04
C TRP A 1124 -36.31 13.58 0.33
N ASP A 1125 -35.95 13.49 -0.95
CA ASP A 1125 -36.24 12.34 -1.80
C ASP A 1125 -35.13 11.27 -1.77
N GLN A 1126 -33.89 11.67 -1.48
CA GLN A 1126 -32.72 10.77 -1.51
C GLN A 1126 -31.49 11.41 -0.85
N THR A 1127 -30.49 10.58 -0.57
CA THR A 1127 -29.12 11.02 -0.28
C THR A 1127 -28.38 11.37 -1.58
N ILE A 1128 -27.49 12.35 -1.52
CA ILE A 1128 -26.59 12.74 -2.61
C ILE A 1128 -25.17 12.48 -2.15
N SER A 1129 -24.45 11.56 -2.80
CA SER A 1129 -23.03 11.37 -2.49
C SER A 1129 -22.20 12.58 -2.90
N LEU A 1130 -21.02 12.76 -2.31
CA LEU A 1130 -20.13 13.86 -2.69
C LEU A 1130 -19.68 13.75 -4.15
N GLU A 1131 -19.47 12.52 -4.65
CA GLU A 1131 -19.18 12.27 -6.07
C GLU A 1131 -20.34 12.72 -6.97
N GLN A 1132 -21.59 12.43 -6.60
CA GLN A 1132 -22.77 12.87 -7.36
C GLN A 1132 -22.92 14.40 -7.35
N LEU A 1133 -22.54 15.04 -6.25
CA LEU A 1133 -22.59 16.49 -6.10
C LEU A 1133 -21.59 17.18 -7.06
N GLN A 1134 -20.46 16.54 -7.42
CA GLN A 1134 -19.50 17.07 -8.40
C GLN A 1134 -20.04 17.15 -9.82
N GLN A 1135 -21.04 16.33 -10.15
CA GLN A 1135 -21.68 16.37 -11.46
C GLN A 1135 -22.58 17.60 -11.64
N PHE A 1136 -22.73 18.43 -10.59
CA PHE A 1136 -23.57 19.62 -10.61
C PHE A 1136 -22.74 20.83 -11.05
N PRO A 1137 -23.34 21.83 -11.72
CA PRO A 1137 -22.64 23.03 -12.17
C PRO A 1137 -22.37 23.99 -10.99
N LEU A 1138 -21.51 23.55 -10.07
CA LEU A 1138 -21.12 24.27 -8.85
C LEU A 1138 -20.02 25.31 -9.09
N ASP A 1139 -19.39 25.31 -10.27
CA ASP A 1139 -18.53 26.39 -10.79
C ASP A 1139 -19.24 27.76 -10.87
N ARG A 1140 -20.58 27.74 -10.77
CA ARG A 1140 -21.45 28.93 -10.75
C ARG A 1140 -21.89 29.35 -9.35
N VAL A 1141 -21.29 28.76 -8.32
CA VAL A 1141 -21.57 29.02 -6.92
C VAL A 1141 -20.35 29.66 -6.27
N ASP A 1142 -20.50 30.91 -5.82
CA ASP A 1142 -19.37 31.63 -5.20
C ASP A 1142 -19.11 31.18 -3.75
N PHE A 1143 -20.16 30.74 -3.04
CA PHE A 1143 -20.09 30.33 -1.64
C PHE A 1143 -21.08 29.19 -1.33
N LEU A 1144 -20.55 28.03 -0.91
CA LEU A 1144 -21.34 26.89 -0.48
C LEU A 1144 -21.38 26.81 1.05
N ILE A 1145 -22.57 26.81 1.62
CA ILE A 1145 -22.80 26.74 3.06
C ILE A 1145 -23.51 25.42 3.35
N LEU A 1146 -22.79 24.48 3.99
CA LEU A 1146 -23.40 23.26 4.47
C LEU A 1146 -23.62 23.34 5.97
N SER A 1147 -24.88 23.52 6.32
CA SER A 1147 -25.35 23.47 7.69
C SER A 1147 -25.87 22.08 7.99
N ALA A 1148 -24.94 21.14 8.16
CA ALA A 1148 -25.24 19.74 8.47
C ALA A 1148 -24.14 19.14 9.35
N CYS A 1149 -24.50 18.13 10.16
CA CYS A 1149 -23.57 17.48 11.10
C CYS A 1149 -22.34 16.88 10.41
N ALA A 1150 -21.17 17.03 11.03
CA ALA A 1150 -19.89 16.45 10.58
C ALA A 1150 -19.52 16.76 9.11
N THR A 1151 -19.97 17.91 8.60
CA THR A 1151 -19.77 18.29 7.19
C THR A 1151 -18.36 18.65 6.78
N ALA A 1152 -17.52 19.13 7.69
CA ALA A 1152 -16.14 19.50 7.39
C ALA A 1152 -15.20 18.30 7.49
N LEU A 1153 -15.38 17.42 8.50
CA LEU A 1153 -14.65 16.16 8.78
C LEU A 1153 -15.36 15.40 9.91
N GLY A 1154 -15.37 14.06 9.90
CA GLY A 1154 -16.01 13.22 10.94
C GLY A 1154 -15.09 12.17 11.56
N ASP A 1155 -13.86 12.03 11.05
CA ASP A 1155 -12.89 11.00 11.40
C ASP A 1155 -11.45 11.52 11.10
N PRO A 1156 -10.46 11.32 11.99
CA PRO A 1156 -9.05 11.66 11.74
C PRO A 1156 -8.44 10.97 10.51
N THR A 1157 -9.04 9.89 9.99
CA THR A 1157 -8.60 9.20 8.77
C THR A 1157 -9.26 9.72 7.48
N ALA A 1158 -10.21 10.67 7.59
CA ALA A 1158 -10.96 11.25 6.46
C ALA A 1158 -10.46 12.67 6.08
N GLU A 1159 -9.16 12.92 6.21
CA GLU A 1159 -8.53 14.26 6.20
C GLU A 1159 -8.70 15.10 4.94
N PHE A 1160 -9.13 14.45 3.85
CA PHE A 1160 -9.43 15.10 2.58
C PHE A 1160 -10.83 15.68 2.49
N GLY A 1161 -11.73 15.43 3.46
CA GLY A 1161 -13.17 15.75 3.47
C GLY A 1161 -13.64 17.03 2.73
N PHE A 1162 -14.15 18.03 3.44
CA PHE A 1162 -14.82 19.17 2.78
C PHE A 1162 -13.85 20.14 2.09
N ALA A 1163 -12.58 20.12 2.49
CA ALA A 1163 -11.50 20.82 1.84
C ALA A 1163 -11.21 20.28 0.44
N GLY A 1164 -11.23 18.95 0.31
CA GLY A 1164 -11.18 18.30 -0.97
C GLY A 1164 -12.47 18.44 -1.75
N LEU A 1165 -13.66 18.42 -1.11
CA LEU A 1165 -14.91 18.73 -1.79
C LEU A 1165 -14.91 20.13 -2.39
N ALA A 1166 -14.53 21.16 -1.63
CA ALA A 1166 -14.55 22.55 -2.10
C ALA A 1166 -13.66 22.76 -3.33
N VAL A 1167 -12.46 22.16 -3.33
CA VAL A 1167 -11.55 22.16 -4.49
C VAL A 1167 -12.12 21.34 -5.64
N ASN A 1168 -12.66 20.15 -5.37
CA ASN A 1168 -13.09 19.21 -6.40
C ASN A 1168 -14.43 19.61 -7.07
N VAL A 1169 -15.35 20.27 -6.34
CA VAL A 1169 -16.61 20.80 -6.89
C VAL A 1169 -16.47 22.19 -7.51
N GLY A 1170 -15.28 22.80 -7.46
CA GLY A 1170 -14.99 24.08 -8.12
C GLY A 1170 -15.63 25.32 -7.47
N VAL A 1171 -16.06 25.24 -6.20
CA VAL A 1171 -16.54 26.42 -5.45
C VAL A 1171 -15.35 27.21 -4.91
N GLN A 1172 -15.46 28.54 -4.88
CA GLN A 1172 -14.36 29.39 -4.40
C GLN A 1172 -14.13 29.24 -2.89
N THR A 1173 -15.23 29.10 -2.14
CA THR A 1173 -15.21 29.00 -0.69
C THR A 1173 -16.38 28.13 -0.20
N ALA A 1174 -16.15 27.41 0.88
CA ALA A 1174 -17.11 26.58 1.57
C ALA A 1174 -17.13 26.89 3.08
N LEU A 1175 -18.31 26.80 3.70
CA LEU A 1175 -18.49 26.79 5.16
C LEU A 1175 -19.10 25.45 5.58
N ALA A 1176 -18.43 24.76 6.50
CA ALA A 1176 -18.82 23.43 6.97
C ALA A 1176 -18.41 23.18 8.43
N SER A 1177 -18.92 22.10 9.04
CA SER A 1177 -18.74 21.75 10.45
C SER A 1177 -17.78 20.57 10.72
N LEU A 1178 -16.72 20.77 11.50
CA LEU A 1178 -15.70 19.77 11.88
C LEU A 1178 -16.21 18.60 12.73
N TRP A 1179 -17.44 18.64 13.23
CA TRP A 1179 -18.08 17.55 13.99
C TRP A 1179 -19.59 17.72 13.94
N SER A 1180 -20.33 16.81 14.59
CA SER A 1180 -21.78 16.95 14.76
C SER A 1180 -22.10 18.08 15.75
N ILE A 1181 -22.84 19.11 15.30
CA ILE A 1181 -23.16 20.30 16.08
C ILE A 1181 -24.66 20.29 16.42
N SER A 1182 -25.04 20.86 17.58
CA SER A 1182 -26.45 21.03 17.96
C SER A 1182 -27.18 21.95 16.97
N ASP A 1183 -28.38 21.53 16.57
CA ASP A 1183 -29.29 22.25 15.65
C ASP A 1183 -29.55 23.69 16.14
N GLU A 1184 -29.75 23.85 17.45
CA GLU A 1184 -30.00 25.15 18.06
C GLU A 1184 -28.75 26.04 18.14
N GLY A 1185 -27.59 25.44 18.41
CA GLY A 1185 -26.30 26.14 18.39
C GLY A 1185 -25.97 26.66 16.99
N THR A 1186 -26.24 25.84 15.97
CA THR A 1186 -26.10 26.18 14.55
C THR A 1186 -27.02 27.34 14.17
N LEU A 1187 -28.29 27.32 14.55
CA LEU A 1187 -29.20 28.45 14.33
C LEU A 1187 -28.68 29.74 14.99
N GLY A 1188 -28.15 29.63 16.21
CA GLY A 1188 -27.49 30.74 16.90
C GLY A 1188 -26.34 31.34 16.09
N LEU A 1189 -25.38 30.50 15.67
CA LEU A 1189 -24.23 30.90 14.86
C LEU A 1189 -24.66 31.51 13.52
N MET A 1190 -25.53 30.83 12.78
CA MET A 1190 -25.98 31.23 11.45
C MET A 1190 -26.76 32.55 11.47
N SER A 1191 -27.50 32.81 12.55
CA SER A 1191 -28.19 34.09 12.74
C SER A 1191 -27.25 35.29 12.82
N GLU A 1192 -26.08 35.11 13.43
CA GLU A 1192 -25.05 36.15 13.54
C GLU A 1192 -24.16 36.17 12.30
N PHE A 1193 -23.90 35.02 11.69
CA PHE A 1193 -23.13 34.90 10.45
C PHE A 1193 -23.81 35.63 9.29
N TYR A 1194 -25.08 35.33 8.99
CA TYR A 1194 -25.81 36.02 7.92
C TYR A 1194 -25.99 37.51 8.21
N ARG A 1195 -26.16 37.90 9.48
CA ARG A 1195 -26.18 39.32 9.87
C ARG A 1195 -24.84 40.01 9.59
N ALA A 1196 -23.72 39.33 9.87
CA ALA A 1196 -22.40 39.85 9.61
C ALA A 1196 -22.08 39.88 8.11
N LEU A 1197 -22.58 38.92 7.33
CA LEU A 1197 -22.46 38.89 5.86
C LEU A 1197 -23.18 40.06 5.15
N GLU A 1198 -24.16 40.70 5.79
CA GLU A 1198 -24.78 41.92 5.26
C GLU A 1198 -23.88 43.16 5.37
N GLN A 1199 -22.82 43.10 6.19
CA GLN A 1199 -21.87 44.20 6.36
C GLN A 1199 -20.73 44.06 5.35
N PRO A 1200 -20.12 45.18 4.90
CA PRO A 1200 -18.90 45.13 4.09
C PRO A 1200 -17.77 44.42 4.85
N GLY A 1201 -17.21 43.37 4.27
CA GLY A 1201 -16.11 42.60 4.86
C GLY A 1201 -15.89 41.26 4.17
N THR A 1202 -14.90 40.51 4.65
CA THR A 1202 -14.58 39.17 4.16
C THR A 1202 -15.55 38.14 4.74
N ARG A 1203 -15.72 36.99 4.06
CA ARG A 1203 -16.54 35.89 4.58
C ARG A 1203 -16.00 35.37 5.91
N SER A 1204 -14.66 35.28 6.04
CA SER A 1204 -14.02 34.83 7.28
C SER A 1204 -14.24 35.81 8.42
N ALA A 1205 -14.28 37.12 8.13
CA ALA A 1205 -14.60 38.12 9.13
C ALA A 1205 -16.04 37.99 9.62
N ALA A 1206 -16.99 37.66 8.73
CA ALA A 1206 -18.37 37.42 9.12
C ALA A 1206 -18.51 36.20 10.05
N LEU A 1207 -17.81 35.09 9.76
CA LEU A 1207 -17.77 33.92 10.63
C LEU A 1207 -17.16 34.26 11.98
N ARG A 1208 -16.04 34.99 11.99
CA ARG A 1208 -15.39 35.48 13.21
C ARG A 1208 -16.35 36.33 14.05
N GLN A 1209 -17.14 37.22 13.45
CA GLN A 1209 -18.12 38.03 14.21
C GLN A 1209 -19.18 37.15 14.89
N ALA A 1210 -19.64 36.09 14.22
CA ALA A 1210 -20.58 35.14 14.82
C ALA A 1210 -19.93 34.38 15.99
N GLN A 1211 -18.70 33.89 15.82
CA GLN A 1211 -17.94 33.20 16.85
C GLN A 1211 -17.69 34.11 18.07
N LEU A 1212 -17.31 35.38 17.84
CA LEU A 1212 -17.14 36.38 18.90
C LEU A 1212 -18.43 36.66 19.68
N ALA A 1213 -19.57 36.75 18.99
CA ALA A 1213 -20.86 36.94 19.65
C ALA A 1213 -21.20 35.77 20.57
N MET A 1214 -20.89 34.54 20.16
CA MET A 1214 -21.07 33.35 20.98
C MET A 1214 -20.09 33.31 22.16
N ILE A 1215 -18.79 33.55 21.94
CA ILE A 1215 -17.77 33.63 23.00
C ILE A 1215 -18.15 34.64 24.10
N GLN A 1216 -18.76 35.78 23.71
CA GLN A 1216 -19.19 36.83 24.64
C GLN A 1216 -20.50 36.51 25.37
N GLY A 1217 -21.14 35.37 25.10
CA GLY A 1217 -22.43 34.99 25.67
C GLY A 1217 -23.60 35.85 25.17
N HIS A 1218 -23.48 36.47 24.00
CA HIS A 1218 -24.53 37.28 23.40
C HIS A 1218 -25.57 36.45 22.61
N VAL A 1219 -25.31 35.16 22.43
CA VAL A 1219 -26.18 34.21 21.71
C VAL A 1219 -26.53 33.06 22.64
N GLY A 1220 -27.81 32.67 22.69
CA GLY A 1220 -28.28 31.62 23.59
C GLY A 1220 -29.76 31.30 23.40
N ILE A 1221 -30.27 30.35 24.17
CA ILE A 1221 -31.71 30.04 24.23
C ILE A 1221 -32.23 30.38 25.61
N ALA A 1222 -33.40 31.02 25.71
CA ALA A 1222 -34.14 31.09 26.96
C ALA A 1222 -35.63 30.81 26.73
N ASP A 1223 -36.17 29.84 27.47
CA ASP A 1223 -37.58 29.43 27.44
C ASP A 1223 -38.08 29.12 26.00
N GLY A 1224 -37.29 28.34 25.27
CA GLY A 1224 -37.56 27.96 23.87
C GLY A 1224 -37.37 29.09 22.85
N THR A 1225 -36.88 30.26 23.25
CA THR A 1225 -36.61 31.37 22.34
C THR A 1225 -35.11 31.52 22.12
N VAL A 1226 -34.68 31.50 20.86
CA VAL A 1226 -33.28 31.71 20.46
C VAL A 1226 -33.02 33.21 20.36
N TYR A 1227 -32.00 33.69 21.07
CA TYR A 1227 -31.57 35.08 21.08
C TYR A 1227 -30.22 35.22 20.38
N GLY A 1228 -30.11 36.21 19.50
CA GLY A 1228 -28.87 36.69 18.91
C GLY A 1228 -28.37 37.96 19.59
N ALA A 1229 -27.30 38.53 19.06
CA ALA A 1229 -26.63 39.69 19.62
C ALA A 1229 -27.61 40.88 19.81
N GLY A 1230 -27.47 41.59 20.93
CA GLY A 1230 -28.36 42.69 21.30
C GLY A 1230 -29.75 42.25 21.79
N ALA A 1231 -29.91 41.00 22.23
CA ALA A 1231 -31.17 40.38 22.66
C ALA A 1231 -32.24 40.34 21.55
N ARG A 1232 -31.80 40.25 20.29
CA ARG A 1232 -32.70 40.07 19.13
C ARG A 1232 -33.29 38.67 19.18
N THR A 1233 -34.61 38.55 19.14
CA THR A 1233 -35.29 37.26 18.95
C THR A 1233 -35.06 36.76 17.54
N VAL A 1234 -34.45 35.57 17.41
CA VAL A 1234 -34.14 34.92 16.13
C VAL A 1234 -35.23 33.92 15.75
N GLY A 1235 -35.66 33.10 16.70
CA GLY A 1235 -36.68 32.07 16.48
C GLY A 1235 -37.27 31.56 17.80
N HIS A 1236 -38.41 30.86 17.71
CA HIS A 1236 -39.04 30.20 18.86
C HIS A 1236 -39.24 28.72 18.55
N LEU A 1237 -38.57 27.86 19.30
CA LEU A 1237 -38.59 26.40 19.24
C LEU A 1237 -39.49 25.89 20.37
N PRO A 1238 -40.79 25.60 20.11
CA PRO A 1238 -41.77 25.31 21.15
C PRO A 1238 -41.43 24.09 22.02
N GLU A 1239 -40.72 23.13 21.43
CA GLU A 1239 -40.27 21.89 22.07
C GLU A 1239 -39.26 22.15 23.21
N LEU A 1240 -38.56 23.27 23.16
CA LEU A 1240 -37.57 23.69 24.15
C LEU A 1240 -38.12 24.71 25.16
N SER A 1241 -39.44 24.95 25.18
CA SER A 1241 -40.07 25.94 26.08
C SER A 1241 -39.85 25.66 27.58
N THR A 1242 -39.44 24.44 27.95
CA THR A 1242 -39.11 24.05 29.34
C THR A 1242 -37.61 23.83 29.60
N SER A 1243 -36.74 24.10 28.62
CA SER A 1243 -35.30 23.73 28.69
C SER A 1243 -34.43 24.69 29.51
N GLY A 1244 -34.98 25.82 29.97
CA GLY A 1244 -34.26 26.83 30.75
C GLY A 1244 -33.43 27.77 29.87
N HIS A 1245 -32.30 28.24 30.41
CA HIS A 1245 -31.35 29.11 29.70
C HIS A 1245 -30.13 28.30 29.24
N TRP A 1246 -29.83 28.31 27.94
CA TRP A 1246 -28.67 27.65 27.35
C TRP A 1246 -27.65 28.71 26.92
N ASP A 1247 -26.40 28.53 27.35
CA ASP A 1247 -25.28 29.39 26.99
C ASP A 1247 -24.44 28.70 25.91
N PHE A 1248 -24.22 29.39 24.79
CA PHE A 1248 -23.42 28.90 23.67
C PHE A 1248 -21.98 29.43 23.66
N SER A 1249 -21.48 29.95 24.78
CA SER A 1249 -20.09 30.42 24.92
C SER A 1249 -19.03 29.32 24.81
N HIS A 1250 -19.39 28.05 25.03
CA HIS A 1250 -18.47 26.93 24.93
C HIS A 1250 -17.98 26.71 23.47
N PRO A 1251 -16.66 26.48 23.23
CA PRO A 1251 -16.11 26.29 21.89
C PRO A 1251 -16.80 25.24 21.02
N ALA A 1252 -17.28 24.14 21.62
CA ALA A 1252 -18.05 23.10 20.95
C ALA A 1252 -19.16 23.61 19.99
N TYR A 1253 -19.75 24.79 20.27
CA TYR A 1253 -20.82 25.38 19.47
C TYR A 1253 -20.33 26.30 18.34
N TRP A 1254 -19.17 26.95 18.47
CA TRP A 1254 -18.73 28.00 17.55
C TRP A 1254 -17.42 27.67 16.83
N SER A 1255 -16.54 26.85 17.41
CA SER A 1255 -15.28 26.43 16.79
C SER A 1255 -15.42 25.24 15.86
N GLY A 1256 -16.61 24.63 15.82
CA GLY A 1256 -16.92 23.55 14.91
C GLY A 1256 -17.05 24.01 13.46
N PHE A 1257 -17.41 25.26 13.18
CA PHE A 1257 -17.51 25.75 11.81
C PHE A 1257 -16.19 26.37 11.32
N VAL A 1258 -15.79 25.99 10.11
CA VAL A 1258 -14.54 26.46 9.48
C VAL A 1258 -14.78 26.91 8.04
N MET A 1259 -14.06 27.96 7.64
CA MET A 1259 -14.01 28.44 6.25
C MET A 1259 -12.96 27.66 5.48
N ILE A 1260 -13.34 27.10 4.33
CA ILE A 1260 -12.45 26.28 3.51
C ILE A 1260 -12.37 26.82 2.08
N GLY A 1261 -11.18 26.90 1.51
CA GLY A 1261 -10.91 27.56 0.23
C GLY A 1261 -10.51 29.02 0.43
N ASN A 1262 -10.86 29.91 -0.50
CA ASN A 1262 -10.46 31.32 -0.40
C ASN A 1262 -11.18 32.01 0.78
N PRO A 1263 -10.49 32.46 1.84
CA PRO A 1263 -11.15 32.99 3.03
C PRO A 1263 -11.41 34.51 2.99
N TRP A 1264 -11.02 35.20 1.91
CA TRP A 1264 -11.07 36.66 1.80
C TRP A 1264 -12.38 37.20 1.23
#